data_AF-A0A819CHZ6-F1
#
_entry.id   AF-A0A819CHZ6-F1
#
_cell.length_a   1.000
_cell.length_b   1.000
_cell.length_c   1.000
_cell.angle_alpha   90.00
_cell.angle_beta   90.00
_cell.angle_gamma   90.00
#
_symmetry.space_group_name_H-M   'P 1'
#
loop_
_entity.id
_entity.type
_entity.pdbx_description
1 polymer ?
#
loop_
_entity_poly.entity_id
_entity_poly.type
_entity_poly.pdbx_seq_one_letter_code
_entity_poly.pdbx_strand_id
1 'polypeptide(L)'
;MFVKAPVAWNEDEERFVATGQAINLLAIAITIAITILLIIRIHQMAIVNLVLVVFKIIIIIIFIFVCCNCVNRSNYYPFFPPNEGSFNEYGVTGMLRACTYAFFAYTGFDSVSTAAQEAKSPERSLPIAIIGSTIISLLLYIGICTVMVGLVPYKLLDSDSPLSEAIKATPYGLWLSIIMDLGVIASLTTVALTDMLTQTRIFYAMAHDGLLPSFFAKIHKTTTTPWISIIISGIFYAVFSGICPVDILGETSSISSLITYIFVHITVIVMRYTHGDIQRIFQVPFGSWLIPIIGSLLCILLMSGITKPTAVRFLVWTALGQIIYFSYGFWHSKRRKSIKTASISSATELLPIVASVTEQYTQNGLESNLASENSESADYPLTECLSGCYEMREFRPDLINEVLNEYLIPSKMRVFLASKEFESIATEKEKWFGTQYKKEHLPNEFIQKCETCEIISELHLPKPNEFIPTDFHLFSKEKNSIRPQLPIKIKENEYYRLYYADDSFYNLPRAYLYFEFRNPLGYVDPIHFNMSTLYVELVEDSLTEFVYPAQLGGLQHELSAVNCGFQLSIYGYNHKIKQLLDTIIDRMVNIKLDAQRFGNIKEKVKRALQNFRRDVPYQMAHFGVTYLTADHQWNKDELLSCIDGITMYDVESFIPRMLNRFYTDSLMYGNLTQNQAIEYMTLVEQKFQEKRFYQPLFPSMWFNQRELILPEGCNYAYTMLNDAHQLHAIEIYLQCFQQTLENNALLELFCHLVDEPCFNQLRTKEQLGYIVSAGARRSRGVQGFRVIVQSARELDYVNQRIELFIDSMREYIHKMPDELFKVQREGFMVKKVEVPKKMQSQGNKFWNEITNHQFCFNRPQLEVEIVKNFERNDLLRFYDHYISPHSIYRRKLALHVNPSLLAFKKPIAEIIAEEKNDELNTMIDKELVLNDGEERIQAGTSITADIDHEAIKLTEQPVIIDDLIDKHLQETEQNLSTKEIKLPKVEWIDNIPIWKSKLSCYPVAPSYDKIDVPVLCKL
;
A
#
# COMPACT_ATOMS: atom_id res chain seq x y z
N MET A 1 -8.69 38.13 -40.75
CA MET A 1 -7.28 37.83 -41.05
C MET A 1 -6.72 36.71 -40.17
N PHE A 2 -7.16 36.55 -38.91
CA PHE A 2 -6.55 35.61 -37.95
C PHE A 2 -7.45 34.46 -37.45
N VAL A 3 -8.56 34.18 -38.14
CA VAL A 3 -9.65 33.32 -37.61
C VAL A 3 -9.76 31.98 -38.35
N LYS A 4 -9.23 31.87 -39.58
CA LYS A 4 -9.24 30.63 -40.37
C LYS A 4 -7.82 30.29 -40.85
N ALA A 5 -7.64 29.04 -41.25
CA ALA A 5 -6.39 28.56 -41.84
C ALA A 5 -6.04 29.35 -43.13
N PRO A 6 -4.75 29.64 -43.38
CA PRO A 6 -4.28 30.37 -44.57
C PRO A 6 -4.44 29.59 -45.88
N VAL A 7 -4.60 28.27 -45.78
CA VAL A 7 -4.77 27.36 -46.92
C VAL A 7 -6.03 26.53 -46.77
N ALA A 8 -6.75 26.37 -47.88
CA ALA A 8 -7.90 25.46 -48.01
C ALA A 8 -7.64 24.53 -49.20
N TRP A 9 -8.25 23.34 -49.17
CA TRP A 9 -8.17 22.41 -50.30
C TRP A 9 -9.34 22.62 -51.23
N ASN A 10 -9.05 22.79 -52.51
CA ASN A 10 -10.05 22.83 -53.55
C ASN A 10 -10.18 21.43 -54.18
N GLU A 11 -11.37 20.82 -54.08
CA GLU A 11 -11.64 19.49 -54.64
C GLU A 11 -11.62 19.49 -56.18
N ASP A 12 -12.01 20.58 -56.83
CA ASP A 12 -12.07 20.69 -58.30
C ASP A 12 -10.68 20.83 -58.94
N GLU A 13 -9.75 21.49 -58.23
CA GLU A 13 -8.39 21.77 -58.73
C GLU A 13 -7.33 20.81 -58.16
N GLU A 14 -7.71 19.89 -57.27
CA GLU A 14 -6.84 18.95 -56.52
C GLU A 14 -5.59 19.62 -55.91
N ARG A 15 -5.71 20.87 -55.44
CA ARG A 15 -4.58 21.64 -54.88
C ARG A 15 -4.98 22.52 -53.70
N PHE A 16 -3.98 22.93 -52.92
CA PHE A 16 -4.16 23.94 -51.87
C PHE A 16 -4.25 25.34 -52.49
N VAL A 17 -5.27 26.09 -52.10
CA VAL A 17 -5.52 27.47 -52.51
C VAL A 17 -5.43 28.38 -51.28
N ALA A 18 -4.88 29.59 -51.45
CA ALA A 18 -4.78 30.57 -50.39
C ALA A 18 -6.15 31.17 -50.07
N THR A 19 -6.54 31.19 -48.79
CA THR A 19 -7.86 31.66 -48.32
C THR A 19 -7.90 33.18 -48.08
N GLY A 20 -6.77 33.87 -48.22
CA GLY A 20 -6.62 35.30 -47.87
C GLY A 20 -6.53 35.58 -46.36
N GLN A 21 -6.45 34.54 -45.52
CA GLN A 21 -6.21 34.64 -44.07
C GLN A 21 -4.74 34.34 -43.77
N ALA A 22 -4.21 34.88 -42.67
CA ALA A 22 -2.79 34.74 -42.32
C ALA A 22 -2.51 33.48 -41.47
N ILE A 23 -3.26 33.28 -40.38
CA ILE A 23 -3.09 32.13 -39.46
C ILE A 23 -4.29 32.04 -38.51
N ASN A 24 -4.64 30.84 -38.03
CA ASN A 24 -5.66 30.69 -36.98
C ASN A 24 -5.07 30.94 -35.58
N LEU A 25 -5.05 32.20 -35.15
CA LEU A 25 -4.42 32.62 -33.89
C LEU A 25 -5.16 32.08 -32.66
N LEU A 26 -6.49 31.95 -32.75
CA LEU A 26 -7.32 31.46 -31.64
C LEU A 26 -7.03 29.98 -31.35
N ALA A 27 -6.91 29.15 -32.40
CA ALA A 27 -6.55 27.74 -32.24
C ALA A 27 -5.14 27.56 -31.64
N ILE A 28 -4.18 28.40 -32.05
CA ILE A 28 -2.83 28.43 -31.48
C ILE A 28 -2.88 28.79 -29.99
N ALA A 29 -3.60 29.84 -29.63
CA ALA A 29 -3.72 30.31 -28.25
C ALA A 29 -4.33 29.25 -27.33
N ILE A 30 -5.40 28.58 -27.79
CA ILE A 30 -6.05 27.48 -27.05
C ILE A 30 -5.06 26.31 -26.88
N THR A 31 -4.35 25.93 -27.94
CA THR A 31 -3.38 24.82 -27.90
C THR A 31 -2.21 25.10 -26.94
N ILE A 32 -1.69 26.33 -26.94
CA ILE A 32 -0.64 26.76 -25.99
C ILE A 32 -1.19 26.74 -24.56
N ALA A 33 -2.39 27.24 -24.33
CA ALA A 33 -3.01 27.23 -23.01
C ALA A 33 -3.18 25.80 -22.48
N ILE A 34 -3.65 24.87 -23.32
CA ILE A 34 -3.75 23.44 -22.99
C ILE A 34 -2.37 22.84 -22.69
N THR A 35 -1.35 23.17 -23.49
CA THR A 35 0.03 22.70 -23.29
C THR A 35 0.57 23.14 -21.93
N ILE A 36 0.37 24.42 -21.56
CA ILE A 36 0.78 24.96 -20.25
C ILE A 36 0.03 24.25 -19.12
N LEU A 37 -1.29 24.09 -19.26
CA LEU A 37 -2.13 23.41 -18.27
C LEU A 37 -1.67 21.96 -18.03
N LEU A 38 -1.27 21.24 -19.10
CA LEU A 38 -0.75 19.86 -19.02
C LEU A 38 0.59 19.76 -18.28
N ILE A 39 1.40 20.82 -18.26
CA ILE A 39 2.71 20.83 -17.58
C ILE A 39 2.56 21.01 -16.06
N ILE A 40 1.60 21.82 -15.61
CA ILE A 40 1.54 22.33 -14.22
C ILE A 40 1.13 21.26 -13.19
N ARG A 41 0.03 20.51 -13.36
CA ARG A 41 -0.38 19.41 -12.45
C ARG A 41 -1.57 18.59 -12.99
N ILE A 42 -1.40 17.27 -13.06
CA ILE A 42 -2.41 16.33 -13.61
C ILE A 42 -3.72 16.29 -12.79
N HIS A 43 -3.67 16.47 -11.47
CA HIS A 43 -4.88 16.36 -10.64
C HIS A 43 -5.91 17.49 -10.90
N GLN A 44 -5.44 18.70 -11.28
CA GLN A 44 -6.33 19.82 -11.58
C GLN A 44 -7.03 19.65 -12.94
N MET A 45 -6.45 18.87 -13.87
CA MET A 45 -7.02 18.60 -15.19
C MET A 45 -8.33 17.82 -15.15
N ALA A 46 -8.43 16.81 -14.28
CA ALA A 46 -9.62 15.97 -14.22
C ALA A 46 -10.89 16.77 -13.88
N ILE A 47 -10.77 17.78 -13.00
CA ILE A 47 -11.86 18.67 -12.60
C ILE A 47 -12.24 19.59 -13.76
N VAL A 48 -11.25 20.23 -14.42
CA VAL A 48 -11.49 21.11 -15.58
C VAL A 48 -12.19 20.35 -16.70
N ASN A 49 -11.72 19.13 -17.00
CA ASN A 49 -12.32 18.27 -18.01
C ASN A 49 -13.77 17.90 -17.66
N LEU A 50 -14.05 17.53 -16.40
CA LEU A 50 -15.40 17.20 -15.94
C LEU A 50 -16.36 18.38 -16.09
N VAL A 51 -15.95 19.58 -15.68
CA VAL A 51 -16.77 20.80 -15.77
C VAL A 51 -17.12 21.11 -17.23
N LEU A 52 -16.15 21.06 -18.14
CA LEU A 52 -16.38 21.31 -19.56
C LEU A 52 -17.30 20.25 -20.20
N VAL A 53 -17.19 18.99 -19.80
CA VAL A 53 -18.05 17.90 -20.28
C VAL A 53 -19.50 18.07 -19.80
N VAL A 54 -19.70 18.40 -18.53
CA VAL A 54 -21.04 18.67 -17.99
C VAL A 54 -21.68 19.86 -18.70
N PHE A 55 -20.90 20.94 -18.88
CA PHE A 55 -21.36 22.15 -19.57
C PHE A 55 -21.83 21.87 -21.01
N LYS A 56 -21.05 21.15 -21.82
CA LYS A 56 -21.45 20.83 -23.20
C LYS A 56 -22.67 19.89 -23.28
N ILE A 57 -22.79 18.92 -22.36
CA ILE A 57 -23.97 18.03 -22.33
C ILE A 57 -25.23 18.83 -22.01
N ILE A 58 -25.17 19.75 -21.04
CA ILE A 58 -26.29 20.63 -20.70
C ILE A 58 -26.71 21.45 -21.91
N ILE A 59 -25.77 22.07 -22.63
CA ILE A 59 -26.07 22.88 -23.82
C ILE A 59 -26.74 22.05 -24.92
N ILE A 60 -26.23 20.83 -25.17
CA ILE A 60 -26.82 19.91 -26.14
C ILE A 60 -28.26 19.54 -25.76
N ILE A 61 -28.50 19.22 -24.49
CA ILE A 61 -29.84 18.89 -23.99
C ILE A 61 -30.77 20.09 -24.16
N ILE A 62 -30.32 21.30 -23.79
CA ILE A 62 -31.08 22.54 -23.97
C ILE A 62 -31.44 22.72 -25.45
N PHE A 63 -30.48 22.58 -26.37
CA PHE A 63 -30.74 22.68 -27.80
C PHE A 63 -31.81 21.68 -28.25
N ILE A 64 -31.67 20.39 -27.89
CA ILE A 64 -32.63 19.35 -28.30
C ILE A 64 -34.04 19.69 -27.78
N PHE A 65 -34.20 19.98 -26.48
CA PHE A 65 -35.53 20.20 -25.90
C PHE A 65 -36.18 21.51 -26.33
N VAL A 66 -35.42 22.60 -26.41
CA VAL A 66 -35.94 23.93 -26.76
C VAL A 66 -36.29 23.99 -28.25
N CYS A 67 -35.42 23.46 -29.12
CA CYS A 67 -35.62 23.53 -30.56
C CYS A 67 -36.55 22.43 -31.12
N CYS A 68 -36.81 21.34 -30.38
CA CYS A 68 -37.73 20.28 -30.84
C CYS A 68 -39.13 20.83 -31.18
N ASN A 69 -39.60 21.83 -30.43
CA ASN A 69 -40.90 22.47 -30.68
C ASN A 69 -40.95 23.33 -31.95
N CYS A 70 -39.80 23.63 -32.57
CA CYS A 70 -39.69 24.44 -33.79
C CYS A 70 -39.42 23.59 -35.05
N VAL A 71 -39.43 22.26 -34.93
CA VAL A 71 -39.17 21.34 -36.04
C VAL A 71 -40.30 21.37 -37.06
N ASN A 72 -39.95 21.59 -38.33
CA ASN A 72 -40.86 21.46 -39.45
C ASN A 72 -40.66 20.11 -40.17
N ARG A 73 -41.68 19.25 -40.14
CA ARG A 73 -41.64 17.90 -40.72
C ARG A 73 -41.42 17.88 -42.24
N SER A 74 -41.70 18.98 -42.95
CA SER A 74 -41.43 19.07 -44.40
C SER A 74 -39.93 19.01 -44.72
N ASN A 75 -39.07 19.47 -43.80
CA ASN A 75 -37.62 19.48 -44.00
C ASN A 75 -37.01 18.07 -44.00
N TYR A 76 -37.75 17.07 -43.51
CA TYR A 76 -37.36 15.66 -43.58
C TYR A 76 -37.63 15.00 -44.95
N TYR A 77 -38.19 15.71 -45.92
CA TYR A 77 -38.48 15.14 -47.24
C TYR A 77 -37.64 15.84 -48.33
N PRO A 78 -36.83 15.10 -49.13
CA PRO A 78 -36.54 13.67 -49.00
C PRO A 78 -35.61 13.37 -47.82
N PHE A 79 -35.95 12.35 -47.01
CA PHE A 79 -35.10 11.92 -45.87
C PHE A 79 -33.80 11.29 -46.37
N PHE A 80 -33.89 10.63 -47.52
CA PHE A 80 -32.77 10.06 -48.24
C PHE A 80 -32.71 10.70 -49.64
N PRO A 81 -31.89 11.75 -49.83
CA PRO A 81 -31.79 12.44 -51.11
C PRO A 81 -31.27 11.48 -52.20
N PRO A 82 -31.85 11.50 -53.42
CA PRO A 82 -31.34 10.70 -54.52
C PRO A 82 -29.92 11.14 -54.90
N ASN A 83 -29.10 10.21 -55.38
CA ASN A 83 -27.74 10.52 -55.84
C ASN A 83 -27.80 11.48 -57.04
N GLU A 84 -27.07 12.60 -56.98
CA GLU A 84 -27.13 13.67 -57.98
C GLU A 84 -26.17 13.44 -59.18
N GLY A 85 -25.60 12.24 -59.33
CA GLY A 85 -24.89 11.78 -60.52
C GLY A 85 -23.37 11.59 -60.35
N SER A 86 -22.80 11.99 -59.21
CA SER A 86 -21.39 11.77 -58.88
C SER A 86 -21.21 10.72 -57.77
N PHE A 87 -20.09 9.99 -57.84
CA PHE A 87 -19.71 9.03 -56.80
C PHE A 87 -19.29 9.83 -55.56
N ASN A 88 -20.04 9.67 -54.46
CA ASN A 88 -19.94 10.38 -53.17
C ASN A 88 -20.86 11.59 -52.94
N GLU A 89 -21.75 11.94 -53.88
CA GLU A 89 -22.78 12.96 -53.66
C GLU A 89 -24.18 12.37 -53.49
N TYR A 90 -24.73 12.50 -52.28
CA TYR A 90 -26.06 12.03 -51.91
C TYR A 90 -26.31 10.52 -52.22
N GLY A 91 -27.47 9.98 -51.85
CA GLY A 91 -27.75 8.54 -51.95
C GLY A 91 -26.83 7.65 -51.09
N VAL A 92 -26.74 6.35 -51.43
CA VAL A 92 -26.03 5.35 -50.61
C VAL A 92 -24.51 5.59 -50.56
N THR A 93 -23.93 6.02 -51.67
CA THR A 93 -22.49 6.32 -51.77
C THR A 93 -22.13 7.61 -51.02
N GLY A 94 -22.96 8.65 -51.10
CA GLY A 94 -22.80 9.86 -50.29
C GLY A 94 -23.00 9.62 -48.80
N MET A 95 -23.98 8.79 -48.41
CA MET A 95 -24.14 8.35 -47.02
C MET A 95 -22.89 7.62 -46.53
N LEU A 96 -22.30 6.76 -47.34
CA LEU A 96 -21.09 6.04 -46.97
C LEU A 96 -19.91 6.99 -46.73
N ARG A 97 -19.69 7.98 -47.61
CA ARG A 97 -18.69 9.04 -47.41
C ARG A 97 -18.95 9.84 -46.12
N ALA A 98 -20.21 10.23 -45.87
CA ALA A 98 -20.59 10.95 -44.67
C ALA A 98 -20.32 10.13 -43.40
N CYS A 99 -20.60 8.82 -43.41
CA CYS A 99 -20.28 7.92 -42.31
C CYS A 99 -18.77 7.80 -42.07
N THR A 100 -17.96 7.75 -43.13
CA THR A 100 -16.49 7.77 -43.02
C THR A 100 -16.00 9.07 -42.38
N TYR A 101 -16.54 10.21 -42.78
CA TYR A 101 -16.18 11.52 -42.22
C TYR A 101 -16.60 11.65 -40.76
N ALA A 102 -17.86 11.31 -40.45
CA ALA A 102 -18.45 11.40 -39.13
C ALA A 102 -17.80 10.45 -38.10
N PHE A 103 -17.04 9.44 -38.54
CA PHE A 103 -16.31 8.53 -37.67
C PHE A 103 -15.37 9.26 -36.69
N PHE A 104 -14.73 10.34 -37.13
CA PHE A 104 -13.88 11.21 -36.30
C PHE A 104 -14.62 11.72 -35.04
N ALA A 105 -15.92 12.00 -35.14
CA ALA A 105 -16.71 12.47 -33.99
C ALA A 105 -16.86 11.40 -32.88
N TYR A 106 -16.54 10.14 -33.17
CA TYR A 106 -16.69 9.01 -32.25
C TYR A 106 -15.35 8.45 -31.75
N THR A 107 -14.18 8.96 -32.14
CA THR A 107 -12.89 8.33 -31.77
C THR A 107 -12.53 8.47 -30.29
N GLY A 108 -13.14 9.40 -29.54
CA GLY A 108 -12.73 9.71 -28.16
C GLY A 108 -12.88 8.61 -27.11
N PHE A 109 -13.54 7.48 -27.38
CA PHE A 109 -13.69 6.39 -26.40
C PHE A 109 -12.38 5.64 -26.13
N ASP A 110 -11.42 5.66 -27.06
CA ASP A 110 -10.14 4.96 -26.89
C ASP A 110 -9.19 5.68 -25.93
N SER A 111 -9.34 6.99 -25.77
CA SER A 111 -8.60 7.80 -24.79
C SER A 111 -8.73 7.22 -23.37
N VAL A 112 -9.92 6.73 -23.00
CA VAL A 112 -10.22 6.09 -21.70
C VAL A 112 -9.39 4.82 -21.50
N SER A 113 -9.13 4.06 -22.57
CA SER A 113 -8.33 2.84 -22.51
C SER A 113 -6.85 3.12 -22.18
N THR A 114 -6.34 4.30 -22.52
CA THR A 114 -4.97 4.71 -22.19
C THR A 114 -4.79 5.09 -20.72
N ALA A 115 -5.88 5.29 -19.98
CA ALA A 115 -5.90 5.51 -18.54
C ALA A 115 -6.23 4.23 -17.75
N ALA A 116 -6.26 3.06 -18.40
CA ALA A 116 -6.65 1.80 -17.78
C ALA A 116 -5.82 1.43 -16.54
N GLN A 117 -4.53 1.78 -16.55
CA GLN A 117 -3.60 1.53 -15.43
C GLN A 117 -3.90 2.35 -14.18
N GLU A 118 -4.66 3.45 -14.30
CA GLU A 118 -5.01 4.37 -13.22
C GLU A 118 -6.46 4.14 -12.72
N ALA A 119 -7.20 3.22 -13.34
CA ALA A 119 -8.58 2.93 -12.96
C ALA A 119 -8.64 2.01 -11.73
N LYS A 120 -9.44 2.38 -10.72
CA LYS A 120 -9.59 1.63 -9.45
C LYS A 120 -10.16 0.21 -9.62
N SER A 121 -10.98 -0.01 -10.66
CA SER A 121 -11.55 -1.31 -11.01
C SER A 121 -11.70 -1.43 -12.54
N PRO A 122 -10.61 -1.65 -13.28
CA PRO A 122 -10.59 -1.55 -14.73
C PRO A 122 -11.52 -2.58 -15.40
N GLU A 123 -11.70 -3.76 -14.77
CA GLU A 123 -12.56 -4.86 -15.25
C GLU A 123 -14.02 -4.50 -15.49
N ARG A 124 -14.60 -3.67 -14.63
CA ARG A 124 -15.99 -3.22 -14.73
C ARG A 124 -16.07 -1.79 -15.24
N SER A 125 -15.20 -0.93 -14.75
CA SER A 125 -15.30 0.50 -15.01
C SER A 125 -14.97 0.84 -16.46
N LEU A 126 -13.97 0.19 -17.08
CA LEU A 126 -13.62 0.47 -18.47
C LEU A 126 -14.69 0.03 -19.46
N PRO A 127 -15.24 -1.22 -19.40
CA PRO A 127 -16.31 -1.61 -20.32
C PRO A 127 -17.57 -0.74 -20.15
N ILE A 128 -17.96 -0.44 -18.90
CA ILE A 128 -19.14 0.41 -18.64
C ILE A 128 -18.91 1.83 -19.15
N ALA A 129 -17.72 2.40 -18.91
CA ALA A 129 -17.40 3.75 -19.38
C ALA A 129 -17.40 3.82 -20.91
N ILE A 130 -16.68 2.91 -21.59
CA ILE A 130 -16.54 2.90 -23.06
C ILE A 130 -17.90 2.67 -23.74
N ILE A 131 -18.65 1.64 -23.33
CA ILE A 131 -19.94 1.31 -23.96
C ILE A 131 -20.99 2.37 -23.59
N GLY A 132 -21.05 2.76 -22.32
CA GLY A 132 -22.01 3.75 -21.82
C GLY A 132 -21.81 5.13 -22.46
N SER A 133 -20.57 5.63 -22.51
CA SER A 133 -20.28 6.93 -23.13
C SER A 133 -20.58 6.92 -24.63
N THR A 134 -20.30 5.81 -25.32
CA THR A 134 -20.57 5.67 -26.76
C THR A 134 -22.07 5.66 -27.04
N ILE A 135 -22.86 4.92 -26.26
CA ILE A 135 -24.33 4.90 -26.42
C ILE A 135 -24.94 6.27 -26.12
N ILE A 136 -24.54 6.92 -25.03
CA ILE A 136 -25.06 8.26 -24.68
C ILE A 136 -24.70 9.27 -25.77
N SER A 137 -23.44 9.27 -26.23
CA SER A 137 -22.99 10.15 -27.31
C SER A 137 -23.78 9.91 -28.60
N LEU A 138 -23.98 8.65 -28.99
CA LEU A 138 -24.77 8.26 -30.15
C LEU A 138 -26.21 8.80 -30.09
N LEU A 139 -26.88 8.64 -28.95
CA LEU A 139 -28.26 9.12 -28.77
C LEU A 139 -28.35 10.65 -28.85
N LEU A 140 -27.40 11.36 -28.21
CA LEU A 140 -27.35 12.81 -28.26
C LEU A 140 -27.04 13.32 -29.67
N TYR A 141 -26.11 12.68 -30.38
CA TYR A 141 -25.75 13.03 -31.76
C TYR A 141 -26.93 12.86 -32.73
N ILE A 142 -27.63 11.71 -32.65
CA ILE A 142 -28.87 11.48 -33.41
C ILE A 142 -29.91 12.55 -33.07
N GLY A 143 -30.08 12.88 -31.79
CA GLY A 143 -31.00 13.92 -31.34
C GLY A 143 -30.70 15.29 -31.94
N ILE A 144 -29.44 15.74 -31.88
CA ILE A 144 -28.99 17.01 -32.46
C ILE A 144 -29.24 17.03 -33.98
N CYS A 145 -28.78 16.01 -34.71
CA CYS A 145 -28.91 15.96 -36.16
C CYS A 145 -30.39 15.95 -36.60
N THR A 146 -31.23 15.19 -35.90
CA THR A 146 -32.68 15.12 -36.18
C THR A 146 -33.32 16.49 -36.00
N VAL A 147 -33.08 17.15 -34.85
CA VAL A 147 -33.64 18.48 -34.60
C VAL A 147 -33.09 19.50 -35.61
N MET A 148 -31.79 19.49 -35.89
CA MET A 148 -31.14 20.44 -36.81
C MET A 148 -31.71 20.36 -38.24
N VAL A 149 -31.81 19.17 -38.83
CA VAL A 149 -32.41 18.97 -40.15
C VAL A 149 -33.92 19.27 -40.12
N GLY A 150 -34.56 19.12 -38.96
CA GLY A 150 -35.94 19.53 -38.74
C GLY A 150 -36.16 21.05 -38.75
N LEU A 151 -35.18 21.85 -38.32
CA LEU A 151 -35.28 23.31 -38.26
C LEU A 151 -35.13 23.96 -39.64
N VAL A 152 -34.15 23.52 -40.44
CA VAL A 152 -33.79 24.14 -41.72
C VAL A 152 -33.51 23.06 -42.77
N PRO A 153 -33.92 23.24 -44.04
CA PRO A 153 -33.59 22.32 -45.13
C PRO A 153 -32.09 22.01 -45.22
N TYR A 154 -31.75 20.73 -45.44
CA TYR A 154 -30.36 20.25 -45.43
C TYR A 154 -29.41 20.99 -46.39
N LYS A 155 -29.91 21.52 -47.52
CA LYS A 155 -29.11 22.31 -48.49
C LYS A 155 -28.62 23.65 -47.96
N LEU A 156 -29.23 24.16 -46.88
CA LEU A 156 -28.86 25.43 -46.24
C LEU A 156 -27.98 25.21 -44.99
N LEU A 157 -27.63 23.96 -44.68
CA LEU A 157 -26.77 23.60 -43.54
C LEU A 157 -25.31 23.38 -43.95
N ASP A 158 -24.94 23.68 -45.20
CA ASP A 158 -23.56 23.61 -45.69
C ASP A 158 -22.82 24.92 -45.36
N SER A 159 -22.56 25.13 -44.07
CA SER A 159 -21.86 26.31 -43.55
C SER A 159 -20.84 25.96 -42.47
N ASP A 160 -19.95 26.90 -42.13
CA ASP A 160 -18.93 26.69 -41.10
C ASP A 160 -19.52 26.48 -39.69
N SER A 161 -20.77 26.89 -39.44
CA SER A 161 -21.44 26.82 -38.13
C SER A 161 -22.91 26.42 -38.27
N PRO A 162 -23.20 25.19 -38.72
CA PRO A 162 -24.54 24.79 -39.15
C PRO A 162 -25.56 24.79 -38.01
N LEU A 163 -25.13 24.49 -36.77
CA LEU A 163 -26.00 24.56 -35.60
C LEU A 163 -26.42 26.00 -35.27
N SER A 164 -25.47 26.94 -35.31
CA SER A 164 -25.72 28.35 -35.00
C SER A 164 -26.65 28.96 -36.05
N GLU A 165 -26.49 28.57 -37.31
CA GLU A 165 -27.34 29.00 -38.42
C GLU A 165 -28.76 28.41 -38.34
N ALA A 166 -28.88 27.13 -37.97
CA ALA A 166 -30.19 26.52 -37.71
C ALA A 166 -30.94 27.20 -36.56
N ILE A 167 -30.24 27.61 -35.49
CA ILE A 167 -30.84 28.33 -34.34
C ILE A 167 -31.30 29.74 -34.74
N LYS A 168 -30.55 30.44 -35.59
CA LYS A 168 -30.94 31.78 -36.07
C LYS A 168 -32.24 31.78 -36.87
N ALA A 169 -32.62 30.64 -37.46
CA ALA A 169 -33.91 30.45 -38.12
C ALA A 169 -35.09 30.21 -37.14
N THR A 170 -34.82 30.11 -35.84
CA THR A 170 -35.84 29.89 -34.79
C THR A 170 -36.16 31.18 -34.01
N PRO A 171 -37.32 31.26 -33.33
CA PRO A 171 -37.67 32.41 -32.49
C PRO A 171 -36.75 32.63 -31.29
N TYR A 172 -35.87 31.66 -30.95
CA TYR A 172 -34.91 31.78 -29.87
C TYR A 172 -33.71 32.69 -30.22
N GLY A 173 -33.48 32.98 -31.50
CA GLY A 173 -32.59 34.06 -31.94
C GLY A 173 -31.14 33.97 -31.44
N LEU A 174 -30.56 35.14 -31.15
CA LEU A 174 -29.12 35.32 -30.94
C LEU A 174 -28.59 34.71 -29.62
N TRP A 175 -29.39 34.70 -28.54
CA TRP A 175 -28.90 34.26 -27.23
C TRP A 175 -28.60 32.77 -27.19
N LEU A 176 -29.47 31.94 -27.79
CA LEU A 176 -29.26 30.49 -27.86
C LEU A 176 -28.10 30.14 -28.81
N SER A 177 -27.96 30.89 -29.90
CA SER A 177 -26.83 30.76 -30.86
C SER A 177 -25.49 31.06 -30.20
N ILE A 178 -25.37 32.11 -29.37
CA ILE A 178 -24.14 32.43 -28.63
C ILE A 178 -23.79 31.35 -27.61
N ILE A 179 -24.76 30.87 -26.83
CA ILE A 179 -24.55 29.78 -25.86
C ILE A 179 -24.10 28.51 -26.58
N MET A 180 -24.69 28.22 -27.74
CA MET A 180 -24.31 27.08 -28.56
C MET A 180 -22.88 27.20 -29.07
N ASP A 181 -22.49 28.36 -29.61
CA ASP A 181 -21.13 28.61 -30.10
C ASP A 181 -20.08 28.49 -28.98
N LEU A 182 -20.39 28.96 -27.77
CA LEU A 182 -19.56 28.74 -26.57
C LEU A 182 -19.47 27.25 -26.21
N GLY A 183 -20.58 26.50 -26.34
CA GLY A 183 -20.61 25.05 -26.15
C GLY A 183 -19.75 24.29 -27.17
N VAL A 184 -19.73 24.73 -28.43
CA VAL A 184 -18.87 24.17 -29.48
C VAL A 184 -17.39 24.45 -29.17
N ILE A 185 -17.03 25.67 -28.79
CA ILE A 185 -15.65 26.02 -28.40
C ILE A 185 -15.20 25.18 -27.19
N ALA A 186 -16.05 25.06 -26.16
CA ALA A 186 -15.77 24.22 -24.99
C ALA A 186 -15.60 22.75 -25.40
N SER A 187 -16.42 22.25 -26.32
CA SER A 187 -16.35 20.87 -26.83
C SER A 187 -15.04 20.60 -27.57
N LEU A 188 -14.65 21.47 -28.50
CA LEU A 188 -13.40 21.35 -29.25
C LEU A 188 -12.16 21.46 -28.33
N THR A 189 -12.21 22.36 -27.35
CA THR A 189 -11.14 22.52 -26.34
C THR A 189 -10.99 21.25 -25.49
N THR A 190 -12.11 20.62 -25.11
CA THR A 190 -12.13 19.37 -24.33
C THR A 190 -11.53 18.20 -25.12
N VAL A 191 -11.86 18.10 -26.41
CA VAL A 191 -11.31 17.07 -27.30
C VAL A 191 -9.80 17.27 -27.46
N ALA A 192 -9.37 18.48 -27.81
CA ALA A 192 -7.94 18.81 -27.94
C ALA A 192 -7.16 18.51 -26.65
N LEU A 193 -7.73 18.84 -25.48
CA LEU A 193 -7.14 18.53 -24.19
C LEU A 193 -6.96 17.02 -23.98
N THR A 194 -8.01 16.23 -24.26
CA THR A 194 -8.01 14.78 -24.06
C THR A 194 -7.04 14.09 -25.01
N ASP A 195 -7.02 14.48 -26.29
CA ASP A 195 -6.15 13.89 -27.30
C ASP A 195 -4.67 14.23 -27.04
N MET A 196 -4.37 15.47 -26.65
CA MET A 196 -3.00 15.86 -26.27
C MET A 196 -2.51 15.06 -25.06
N LEU A 197 -3.38 14.81 -24.08
CA LEU A 197 -3.05 13.97 -22.93
C LEU A 197 -2.75 12.53 -23.38
N THR A 198 -3.65 11.92 -24.17
CA THR A 198 -3.49 10.56 -24.68
C THR A 198 -2.21 10.41 -25.52
N GLN A 199 -1.91 11.37 -26.39
CA GLN A 199 -0.71 11.34 -27.23
C GLN A 199 0.58 11.30 -26.41
N THR A 200 0.66 12.12 -25.36
CA THR A 200 1.88 12.20 -24.53
C THR A 200 2.18 10.88 -23.81
N ARG A 201 1.13 10.13 -23.45
CA ARG A 201 1.23 8.79 -22.85
C ARG A 201 1.70 7.75 -23.85
N ILE A 202 1.18 7.79 -25.08
CA ILE A 202 1.61 6.89 -26.16
C ILE A 202 3.09 7.12 -26.47
N PHE A 203 3.53 8.38 -26.60
CA PHE A 203 4.93 8.71 -26.82
C PHE A 203 5.83 8.30 -25.66
N TYR A 204 5.37 8.48 -24.42
CA TYR A 204 6.08 8.00 -23.24
C TYR A 204 6.27 6.48 -23.28
N ALA A 205 5.21 5.70 -23.53
CA ALA A 205 5.29 4.24 -23.63
C ALA A 205 6.18 3.77 -24.80
N MET A 206 6.04 4.37 -25.98
CA MET A 206 6.87 4.05 -27.15
C MET A 206 8.35 4.39 -26.91
N ALA A 207 8.65 5.51 -26.25
CA ALA A 207 10.02 5.88 -25.89
C ALA A 207 10.59 4.96 -24.81
N HIS A 208 9.75 4.52 -23.86
CA HIS A 208 10.12 3.51 -22.88
C HIS A 208 10.47 2.17 -23.56
N ASP A 209 9.79 1.79 -24.63
CA ASP A 209 10.10 0.56 -25.39
C ASP A 209 11.30 0.70 -26.37
N GLY A 210 11.87 1.91 -26.48
CA GLY A 210 12.98 2.23 -27.38
C GLY A 210 12.56 2.43 -28.85
N LEU A 211 11.26 2.62 -29.11
CA LEU A 211 10.72 2.88 -30.44
C LEU A 211 10.79 4.38 -30.82
N LEU A 212 10.89 5.26 -29.82
CA LEU A 212 11.13 6.70 -29.97
C LEU A 212 12.36 7.14 -29.15
N PRO A 213 12.96 8.30 -29.46
CA PRO A 213 14.08 8.85 -28.69
C PRO A 213 13.80 8.97 -27.20
N SER A 214 14.80 8.65 -26.36
CA SER A 214 14.66 8.56 -24.90
C SER A 214 14.25 9.87 -24.22
N PHE A 215 14.42 11.03 -24.87
CA PHE A 215 13.97 12.31 -24.31
C PHE A 215 12.45 12.42 -24.23
N PHE A 216 11.68 11.68 -25.03
CA PHE A 216 10.22 11.60 -24.90
C PHE A 216 9.77 10.90 -23.60
N ALA A 217 10.64 10.09 -22.99
CA ALA A 217 10.39 9.42 -21.72
C ALA A 217 10.85 10.23 -20.48
N LYS A 218 11.46 11.41 -20.66
CA LYS A 218 11.95 12.22 -19.52
C LYS A 218 10.78 12.85 -18.76
N ILE A 219 10.67 12.51 -17.48
CA ILE A 219 9.64 13.01 -16.55
C ILE A 219 10.21 14.20 -15.75
N HIS A 220 9.37 15.20 -15.47
CA HIS A 220 9.71 16.34 -14.63
C HIS A 220 9.69 15.96 -13.13
N LYS A 221 10.71 16.38 -12.37
CA LYS A 221 10.93 15.96 -10.97
C LYS A 221 9.82 16.36 -10.00
N THR A 222 9.13 17.48 -10.23
CA THR A 222 8.12 18.02 -9.28
C THR A 222 6.67 17.82 -9.72
N THR A 223 6.42 17.75 -11.03
CA THR A 223 5.06 17.64 -11.59
C THR A 223 4.74 16.24 -12.10
N THR A 224 5.74 15.34 -12.11
CA THR A 224 5.64 13.95 -12.58
C THR A 224 5.08 13.82 -14.00
N THR A 225 5.18 14.87 -14.82
CA THR A 225 4.68 14.93 -16.21
C THR A 225 5.82 14.73 -17.22
N PRO A 226 5.59 14.07 -18.38
CA PRO A 226 6.56 13.96 -19.47
C PRO A 226 6.67 15.28 -20.25
N TRP A 227 7.19 16.32 -19.60
CA TRP A 227 7.13 17.71 -20.06
C TRP A 227 7.77 17.95 -21.44
N ILE A 228 8.82 17.21 -21.81
CA ILE A 228 9.44 17.32 -23.15
C ILE A 228 8.49 16.81 -24.24
N SER A 229 7.82 15.67 -23.99
CA SER A 229 6.80 15.11 -24.89
C SER A 229 5.62 16.06 -25.05
N ILE A 230 5.21 16.70 -23.95
CA ILE A 230 4.13 17.71 -23.93
C ILE A 230 4.50 18.94 -24.75
N ILE A 231 5.71 19.50 -24.58
CA ILE A 231 6.15 20.69 -25.31
C ILE A 231 6.29 20.41 -26.81
N ILE A 232 6.93 19.31 -27.19
CA ILE A 232 7.14 18.96 -28.61
C ILE A 232 5.79 18.74 -29.29
N SER A 233 4.90 17.97 -28.66
CA SER A 233 3.55 17.75 -29.16
C SER A 233 2.75 19.06 -29.23
N GLY A 234 2.82 19.90 -28.19
CA GLY A 234 2.12 21.19 -28.14
C GLY A 234 2.57 22.17 -29.23
N ILE A 235 3.87 22.25 -29.50
CA ILE A 235 4.41 23.04 -30.63
C ILE A 235 3.89 22.49 -31.95
N PHE A 236 3.91 21.17 -32.12
CA PHE A 236 3.41 20.51 -33.34
C PHE A 236 1.91 20.82 -33.55
N TYR A 237 1.08 20.66 -32.53
CA TYR A 237 -0.34 20.97 -32.60
C TYR A 237 -0.62 22.47 -32.84
N ALA A 238 0.16 23.37 -32.24
CA ALA A 238 0.00 24.80 -32.46
C ALA A 238 0.28 25.17 -33.94
N VAL A 239 1.35 24.62 -34.53
CA VAL A 239 1.68 24.85 -35.94
C VAL A 239 0.59 24.30 -36.86
N PHE A 240 0.16 23.06 -36.65
CA PHE A 240 -0.83 22.41 -37.52
C PHE A 240 -2.23 22.99 -37.37
N SER A 241 -2.68 23.30 -36.15
CA SER A 241 -3.99 23.95 -35.93
C SER A 241 -4.04 25.40 -36.45
N GLY A 242 -2.90 26.07 -36.54
CA GLY A 242 -2.78 27.41 -37.11
C GLY A 242 -2.85 27.45 -38.64
N ILE A 243 -2.29 26.43 -39.31
CA ILE A 243 -1.99 26.46 -40.75
C ILE A 243 -2.89 25.52 -41.55
N CYS A 244 -3.30 24.38 -40.99
CA CYS A 244 -4.04 23.35 -41.74
C CYS A 244 -5.56 23.51 -41.60
N PRO A 245 -6.33 23.25 -42.66
CA PRO A 245 -7.79 23.28 -42.62
C PRO A 245 -8.34 22.05 -41.88
N VAL A 246 -9.38 22.27 -41.07
CA VAL A 246 -9.97 21.26 -40.17
C VAL A 246 -10.57 20.08 -40.93
N ASP A 247 -11.22 20.31 -42.07
CA ASP A 247 -11.93 19.26 -42.81
C ASP A 247 -10.98 18.19 -43.36
N ILE A 248 -9.80 18.60 -43.83
CA ILE A 248 -8.75 17.67 -44.29
C ILE A 248 -8.19 16.87 -43.13
N LEU A 249 -7.96 17.52 -41.99
CA LEU A 249 -7.46 16.86 -40.79
C LEU A 249 -8.47 15.84 -40.26
N GLY A 250 -9.75 16.20 -40.25
CA GLY A 250 -10.86 15.32 -39.86
C GLY A 250 -10.97 14.09 -40.75
N GLU A 251 -11.01 14.28 -42.08
CA GLU A 251 -11.04 13.16 -43.04
C GLU A 251 -9.83 12.23 -42.86
N THR A 252 -8.62 12.80 -42.77
CA THR A 252 -7.37 12.03 -42.64
C THR A 252 -7.29 11.28 -41.29
N SER A 253 -7.80 11.90 -40.23
CA SER A 253 -7.89 11.29 -38.89
C SER A 253 -8.83 10.09 -38.89
N SER A 254 -10.03 10.22 -39.47
CA SER A 254 -11.01 9.12 -39.55
C SER A 254 -10.42 7.85 -40.16
N ILE A 255 -9.70 7.97 -41.28
CA ILE A 255 -9.09 6.81 -41.97
C ILE A 255 -7.99 6.17 -41.12
N SER A 256 -7.19 7.00 -40.46
CA SER A 256 -6.12 6.55 -39.57
C SER A 256 -6.68 5.80 -38.36
N SER A 257 -7.82 6.23 -37.81
CA SER A 257 -8.52 5.51 -36.74
C SER A 257 -9.14 4.21 -37.23
N LEU A 258 -9.80 4.22 -38.40
CA LEU A 258 -10.40 3.02 -39.00
C LEU A 258 -9.36 1.93 -39.25
N ILE A 259 -8.18 2.26 -39.81
CA ILE A 259 -7.13 1.26 -40.04
C ILE A 259 -6.51 0.77 -38.73
N THR A 260 -6.33 1.67 -37.74
CA THR A 260 -5.86 1.29 -36.40
C THR A 260 -6.81 0.28 -35.77
N TYR A 261 -8.13 0.48 -35.88
CA TYR A 261 -9.11 -0.47 -35.36
C TYR A 261 -9.12 -1.79 -36.11
N ILE A 262 -8.88 -1.81 -37.43
CA ILE A 262 -8.64 -3.07 -38.16
C ILE A 262 -7.45 -3.82 -37.55
N PHE A 263 -6.32 -3.14 -37.29
CA PHE A 263 -5.17 -3.77 -36.64
C PHE A 263 -5.46 -4.23 -35.21
N VAL A 264 -6.22 -3.47 -34.42
CA VAL A 264 -6.64 -3.88 -33.07
C VAL A 264 -7.51 -5.13 -33.13
N HIS A 265 -8.52 -5.17 -34.01
CA HIS A 265 -9.36 -6.35 -34.20
C HIS A 265 -8.55 -7.59 -34.61
N ILE A 266 -7.62 -7.45 -35.57
CA ILE A 266 -6.72 -8.54 -35.99
C ILE A 266 -5.81 -8.97 -34.83
N THR A 267 -5.26 -8.02 -34.08
CA THR A 267 -4.37 -8.28 -32.95
C THR A 267 -5.06 -9.07 -31.85
N VAL A 268 -6.33 -8.76 -31.55
CA VAL A 268 -7.14 -9.53 -30.59
C VAL A 268 -7.29 -10.99 -31.02
N ILE A 269 -7.50 -11.24 -32.33
CA ILE A 269 -7.57 -12.59 -32.89
C ILE A 269 -6.19 -13.29 -32.76
N VAL A 270 -5.10 -12.63 -33.16
CA VAL A 270 -3.74 -13.21 -33.12
C VAL A 270 -3.26 -13.47 -31.69
N MET A 271 -3.50 -12.56 -30.75
CA MET A 271 -3.14 -12.70 -29.34
C MET A 271 -3.86 -13.88 -28.68
N ARG A 272 -5.06 -14.21 -29.14
CA ARG A 272 -5.81 -15.36 -28.63
C ARG A 272 -5.14 -16.69 -28.95
N TYR A 273 -4.49 -16.80 -30.11
CA TYR A 273 -3.75 -17.99 -30.50
C TYR A 273 -2.33 -18.04 -29.95
N THR A 274 -1.66 -16.89 -29.90
CA THR A 274 -0.25 -16.82 -29.49
C THR A 274 -0.05 -16.78 -27.98
N HIS A 275 -1.03 -16.25 -27.23
CA HIS A 275 -0.97 -16.10 -25.78
C HIS A 275 -2.27 -16.60 -25.15
N GLY A 276 -2.46 -17.92 -25.23
CA GLY A 276 -3.65 -18.63 -24.73
C GLY A 276 -3.82 -18.55 -23.21
N ASP A 277 -2.71 -18.55 -22.47
CA ASP A 277 -2.63 -18.77 -21.02
C ASP A 277 -2.83 -17.50 -20.18
N ILE A 278 -2.92 -16.32 -20.80
CA ILE A 278 -3.12 -15.05 -20.10
C ILE A 278 -4.57 -14.95 -19.62
N GLN A 279 -4.78 -14.75 -18.32
CA GLN A 279 -6.10 -14.47 -17.75
C GLN A 279 -6.67 -13.17 -18.34
N ARG A 280 -7.87 -13.26 -18.93
CA ARG A 280 -8.52 -12.14 -19.62
C ARG A 280 -9.60 -11.54 -18.73
N ILE A 281 -9.37 -10.29 -18.34
CA ILE A 281 -10.20 -9.53 -17.42
C ILE A 281 -11.60 -9.25 -18.02
N PHE A 282 -11.69 -9.05 -19.33
CA PHE A 282 -12.94 -8.88 -20.07
C PHE A 282 -13.00 -9.84 -21.26
N GLN A 283 -14.15 -10.50 -21.44
CA GLN A 283 -14.44 -11.35 -22.58
C GLN A 283 -15.62 -10.78 -23.36
N VAL A 284 -15.43 -10.59 -24.66
CA VAL A 284 -16.45 -10.03 -25.55
C VAL A 284 -17.62 -11.03 -25.69
N PRO A 285 -18.88 -10.60 -25.51
CA PRO A 285 -20.04 -11.47 -25.70
C PRO A 285 -20.11 -11.97 -27.15
N PHE A 286 -20.62 -13.20 -27.36
CA PHE A 286 -20.65 -13.88 -28.66
C PHE A 286 -19.28 -14.31 -29.24
N GLY A 287 -18.24 -14.24 -28.42
CA GLY A 287 -16.98 -14.92 -28.65
C GLY A 287 -15.89 -14.06 -29.32
N SER A 288 -14.68 -14.63 -29.25
CA SER A 288 -13.39 -14.03 -29.62
C SER A 288 -13.19 -13.41 -31.01
N TRP A 289 -14.08 -13.78 -31.92
CA TRP A 289 -13.78 -13.86 -33.35
C TRP A 289 -14.86 -13.16 -34.15
N LEU A 290 -16.13 -13.40 -33.81
CA LEU A 290 -17.27 -12.84 -34.51
C LEU A 290 -17.26 -11.31 -34.48
N ILE A 291 -17.15 -10.70 -33.29
CA ILE A 291 -17.18 -9.25 -33.14
C ILE A 291 -15.97 -8.57 -33.79
N PRO A 292 -14.72 -9.04 -33.60
CA PRO A 292 -13.57 -8.46 -34.31
C PRO A 292 -13.63 -8.60 -35.84
N ILE A 293 -14.16 -9.71 -36.36
CA ILE A 293 -14.33 -9.90 -37.81
C ILE A 293 -15.39 -8.94 -38.35
N ILE A 294 -16.57 -8.86 -37.72
CA ILE A 294 -17.62 -7.92 -38.13
C ILE A 294 -17.12 -6.48 -38.04
N GLY A 295 -16.46 -6.12 -36.94
CA GLY A 295 -15.87 -4.80 -36.75
C GLY A 295 -14.85 -4.46 -37.84
N SER A 296 -13.97 -5.39 -38.20
CA SER A 296 -13.00 -5.22 -39.29
C SER A 296 -13.69 -5.02 -40.65
N LEU A 297 -14.71 -5.83 -40.96
CA LEU A 297 -15.47 -5.73 -42.22
C LEU A 297 -16.23 -4.40 -42.31
N LEU A 298 -16.82 -3.93 -41.20
CA LEU A 298 -17.48 -2.62 -41.15
C LEU A 298 -16.48 -1.48 -41.30
N CYS A 299 -15.29 -1.57 -40.71
CA CYS A 299 -14.23 -0.57 -40.93
C CYS A 299 -13.79 -0.54 -42.40
N ILE A 300 -13.61 -1.71 -43.04
CA ILE A 300 -13.27 -1.81 -44.47
C ILE A 300 -14.39 -1.22 -45.34
N LEU A 301 -15.65 -1.48 -45.00
CA LEU A 301 -16.80 -0.91 -45.69
C LEU A 301 -16.81 0.61 -45.58
N LEU A 302 -16.61 1.18 -44.39
CA LEU A 302 -16.50 2.63 -44.20
C LEU A 302 -15.28 3.21 -44.93
N MET A 303 -14.16 2.49 -45.00
CA MET A 303 -13.00 2.95 -45.77
C MET A 303 -13.26 3.02 -47.28
N SER A 304 -14.27 2.31 -47.83
CA SER A 304 -14.62 2.41 -49.25
C SER A 304 -15.26 3.76 -49.65
N GLY A 305 -15.70 4.58 -48.67
CA GLY A 305 -16.18 5.95 -48.88
C GLY A 305 -15.07 7.02 -48.98
N ILE A 306 -13.80 6.61 -49.03
CA ILE A 306 -12.63 7.50 -49.08
C ILE A 306 -12.48 8.21 -50.44
N THR A 307 -12.04 9.47 -50.41
CA THR A 307 -11.64 10.19 -51.62
C THR A 307 -10.19 9.87 -52.01
N LYS A 308 -9.88 9.94 -53.32
CA LYS A 308 -8.51 9.68 -53.82
C LYS A 308 -7.45 10.59 -53.16
N PRO A 309 -7.66 11.90 -52.97
CA PRO A 309 -6.67 12.76 -52.31
C PRO A 309 -6.39 12.33 -50.87
N THR A 310 -7.42 11.95 -50.12
CA THR A 310 -7.28 11.54 -48.72
C THR A 310 -6.59 10.18 -48.61
N ALA A 311 -6.82 9.25 -49.54
CA ALA A 311 -6.07 8.00 -49.63
C ALA A 311 -4.57 8.23 -49.89
N VAL A 312 -4.21 9.16 -50.78
CA VAL A 312 -2.81 9.52 -51.04
C VAL A 312 -2.15 10.11 -49.79
N ARG A 313 -2.81 11.05 -49.10
CA ARG A 313 -2.30 11.63 -47.84
C ARG A 313 -2.05 10.56 -46.78
N PHE A 314 -2.99 9.64 -46.62
CA PHE A 314 -2.88 8.52 -45.69
C PHE A 314 -1.66 7.62 -46.02
N LEU A 315 -1.45 7.28 -47.28
CA LEU A 315 -0.29 6.48 -47.72
C LEU A 315 1.03 7.21 -47.46
N VAL A 316 1.09 8.53 -47.71
CA VAL A 316 2.28 9.34 -47.43
C VAL A 316 2.60 9.35 -45.93
N TRP A 317 1.61 9.57 -45.06
CA TRP A 317 1.82 9.56 -43.61
C TRP A 317 2.22 8.17 -43.09
N THR A 318 1.62 7.10 -43.63
CA THR A 318 1.98 5.72 -43.30
C THR A 318 3.42 5.42 -43.72
N ALA A 319 3.82 5.83 -44.93
CA ALA A 319 5.19 5.68 -45.41
C ALA A 319 6.18 6.44 -44.53
N LEU A 320 5.86 7.66 -44.11
CA LEU A 320 6.68 8.44 -43.18
C LEU A 320 6.85 7.72 -41.83
N GLY A 321 5.75 7.21 -41.26
CA GLY A 321 5.78 6.42 -40.02
C GLY A 321 6.63 5.16 -40.15
N GLN A 322 6.51 4.44 -41.27
CA GLN A 322 7.34 3.27 -41.57
C GLN A 322 8.81 3.64 -41.72
N ILE A 323 9.15 4.75 -42.38
CA ILE A 323 10.52 5.25 -42.47
C ILE A 323 11.08 5.52 -41.08
N ILE A 324 10.35 6.22 -40.21
CA ILE A 324 10.77 6.48 -38.82
C ILE A 324 10.96 5.17 -38.05
N TYR A 325 10.04 4.23 -38.20
CA TYR A 325 10.14 2.93 -37.55
C TYR A 325 11.35 2.12 -38.04
N PHE A 326 11.54 1.95 -39.34
CA PHE A 326 12.65 1.14 -39.88
C PHE A 326 14.03 1.82 -39.77
N SER A 327 14.08 3.16 -39.77
CA SER A 327 15.34 3.90 -39.60
C SER A 327 15.77 3.99 -38.13
N TYR A 328 14.84 4.23 -37.20
CA TYR A 328 15.14 4.43 -35.79
C TYR A 328 14.58 3.30 -34.91
N GLY A 329 13.25 3.16 -34.84
CA GLY A 329 12.56 2.33 -33.84
C GLY A 329 12.94 0.83 -33.89
N PHE A 330 13.09 0.28 -35.09
CA PHE A 330 13.46 -1.11 -35.33
C PHE A 330 14.88 -1.46 -34.86
N TRP A 331 15.81 -0.49 -34.93
CA TRP A 331 17.19 -0.68 -34.51
C TRP A 331 17.41 -0.41 -33.02
N HIS A 332 16.57 0.43 -32.41
CA HIS A 332 16.70 0.86 -31.02
C HIS A 332 15.74 0.15 -30.05
N SER A 333 14.80 -0.65 -30.55
CA SER A 333 13.85 -1.43 -29.75
C SER A 333 14.56 -2.29 -28.68
N LYS A 334 14.13 -2.14 -27.42
CA LYS A 334 14.64 -2.92 -26.27
C LYS A 334 14.40 -4.42 -26.43
N ARG A 335 13.26 -4.81 -27.05
CA ARG A 335 12.91 -6.22 -27.32
C ARG A 335 13.94 -6.90 -28.22
N ARG A 336 14.53 -6.18 -29.18
CA ARG A 336 15.59 -6.72 -30.05
C ARG A 336 16.95 -6.79 -29.35
N LYS A 337 17.26 -5.81 -28.49
CA LYS A 337 18.48 -5.85 -27.67
C LYS A 337 18.46 -7.04 -26.70
N SER A 338 17.30 -7.34 -26.08
CA SER A 338 17.12 -8.50 -25.19
C SER A 338 17.34 -9.86 -25.89
N ILE A 339 16.95 -9.99 -27.17
CA ILE A 339 17.20 -11.21 -27.98
C ILE A 339 18.69 -11.39 -28.30
N LYS A 340 19.46 -10.30 -28.40
CA LYS A 340 20.92 -10.35 -28.64
C LYS A 340 21.72 -10.70 -27.38
N THR A 341 21.23 -10.33 -26.20
CA THR A 341 21.85 -10.67 -24.90
C THR A 341 21.59 -12.13 -24.52
N ALA A 342 20.45 -12.70 -24.91
CA ALA A 342 20.10 -14.09 -24.65
C ALA A 342 20.97 -15.13 -25.38
N SER A 343 21.78 -14.74 -26.36
CA SER A 343 22.67 -15.65 -27.11
C SER A 343 24.15 -15.61 -26.68
N ILE A 344 24.52 -14.85 -25.65
CA ILE A 344 25.94 -14.66 -25.26
C ILE A 344 26.30 -15.15 -23.84
N SER A 345 25.35 -15.49 -22.96
CA SER A 345 25.71 -16.00 -21.62
C SER A 345 25.78 -17.53 -21.56
N SER A 346 26.98 -18.08 -21.73
CA SER A 346 27.31 -19.46 -21.31
C SER A 346 27.09 -19.65 -19.81
N ALA A 347 26.28 -20.65 -19.47
CA ALA A 347 25.56 -20.80 -18.21
C ALA A 347 26.33 -21.51 -17.07
N THR A 348 27.60 -21.18 -16.82
CA THR A 348 28.37 -21.86 -15.75
C THR A 348 29.06 -20.94 -14.74
N GLU A 349 29.36 -19.68 -15.07
CA GLU A 349 30.03 -18.75 -14.13
C GLU A 349 29.07 -17.79 -13.40
N LEU A 350 27.82 -17.67 -13.88
CA LEU A 350 26.83 -16.71 -13.34
C LEU A 350 25.87 -17.30 -12.31
N LEU A 351 25.92 -18.60 -12.02
CA LEU A 351 24.97 -19.27 -11.11
C LEU A 351 24.91 -18.64 -9.69
N PRO A 352 26.01 -18.25 -9.04
CA PRO A 352 25.95 -17.63 -7.71
C PRO A 352 25.40 -16.20 -7.73
N ILE A 353 25.68 -15.45 -8.81
CA ILE A 353 25.25 -14.05 -8.99
C ILE A 353 23.77 -14.02 -9.41
N VAL A 354 23.37 -14.90 -10.33
CA VAL A 354 21.96 -15.09 -10.69
C VAL A 354 21.20 -15.67 -9.51
N ALA A 355 21.77 -16.58 -8.72
CA ALA A 355 21.13 -17.05 -7.49
C ALA A 355 20.92 -15.91 -6.51
N SER A 356 21.94 -15.12 -6.15
CA SER A 356 21.82 -13.99 -5.20
C SER A 356 20.88 -12.87 -5.66
N VAL A 357 20.94 -12.51 -6.95
CA VAL A 357 20.00 -11.55 -7.55
C VAL A 357 18.59 -12.15 -7.57
N THR A 358 18.39 -13.34 -8.13
CA THR A 358 17.07 -14.00 -8.18
C THR A 358 16.50 -14.26 -6.78
N GLU A 359 17.36 -14.54 -5.80
CA GLU A 359 17.07 -14.77 -4.37
C GLU A 359 16.53 -13.52 -3.69
N GLN A 360 17.10 -12.34 -3.95
CA GLN A 360 16.58 -11.10 -3.40
C GLN A 360 15.29 -10.66 -4.11
N TYR A 361 15.19 -10.90 -5.43
CA TYR A 361 13.96 -10.67 -6.20
C TYR A 361 12.80 -11.61 -5.81
N THR A 362 13.07 -12.88 -5.51
CA THR A 362 12.06 -13.82 -4.96
C THR A 362 11.74 -13.50 -3.50
N GLN A 363 12.72 -13.01 -2.72
CA GLN A 363 12.49 -12.60 -1.33
C GLN A 363 11.75 -11.27 -1.20
N ASN A 364 11.73 -10.34 -2.15
CA ASN A 364 11.05 -9.04 -1.94
C ASN A 364 9.52 -9.08 -2.14
N GLY A 365 8.95 -10.25 -2.45
CA GLY A 365 7.67 -10.76 -1.92
C GLY A 365 6.37 -10.01 -2.23
N LEU A 366 6.39 -8.82 -2.82
CA LEU A 366 5.23 -8.07 -3.27
C LEU A 366 5.64 -7.25 -4.49
N GLU A 367 4.86 -7.33 -5.57
CA GLU A 367 5.06 -6.52 -6.78
C GLU A 367 5.08 -5.01 -6.45
N SER A 368 4.39 -4.59 -5.38
CA SER A 368 4.41 -3.21 -4.89
C SER A 368 5.75 -2.78 -4.31
N ASN A 369 6.44 -3.65 -3.57
CA ASN A 369 7.72 -3.32 -2.93
C ASN A 369 8.87 -3.36 -3.93
N LEU A 370 8.82 -4.32 -4.86
CA LEU A 370 9.75 -4.38 -5.99
C LEU A 370 9.64 -3.14 -6.88
N ALA A 371 8.43 -2.65 -7.14
CA ALA A 371 8.23 -1.40 -7.87
C ALA A 371 8.78 -0.18 -7.11
N SER A 372 8.67 -0.14 -5.78
CA SER A 372 9.25 0.95 -4.97
C SER A 372 10.76 0.87 -4.82
N GLU A 373 11.36 -0.32 -4.64
CA GLU A 373 12.82 -0.48 -4.56
C GLU A 373 13.49 -0.22 -5.91
N ASN A 374 12.81 -0.58 -7.02
CA ASN A 374 13.26 -0.18 -8.35
C ASN A 374 13.21 1.34 -8.58
N SER A 375 12.66 2.16 -7.68
CA SER A 375 12.83 3.61 -7.77
C SER A 375 14.27 4.06 -7.46
N GLU A 376 15.01 3.31 -6.63
CA GLU A 376 16.46 3.49 -6.42
C GLU A 376 17.27 3.06 -7.65
N SER A 377 16.68 2.22 -8.52
CA SER A 377 17.30 1.82 -9.78
C SER A 377 17.37 2.94 -10.84
N ALA A 378 16.80 4.12 -10.54
CA ALA A 378 16.87 5.30 -11.41
C ALA A 378 18.31 5.77 -11.69
N ASP A 379 19.25 5.45 -10.79
CA ASP A 379 20.67 5.79 -10.93
C ASP A 379 21.46 4.78 -11.78
N TYR A 380 20.88 3.63 -12.12
CA TYR A 380 21.51 2.59 -12.92
C TYR A 380 20.96 2.53 -14.35
N PRO A 381 21.77 2.13 -15.35
CA PRO A 381 21.24 1.76 -16.65
C PRO A 381 20.17 0.66 -16.51
N LEU A 382 19.12 0.69 -17.33
CA LEU A 382 18.04 -0.30 -17.31
C LEU A 382 18.50 -1.76 -17.46
N THR A 383 19.66 -2.01 -18.04
CA THR A 383 20.24 -3.36 -18.13
C THR A 383 20.83 -3.85 -16.81
N GLU A 384 21.09 -2.92 -15.90
CA GLU A 384 21.74 -3.12 -14.61
C GLU A 384 20.79 -2.73 -13.48
N CYS A 385 19.54 -2.35 -13.74
CA CYS A 385 18.60 -1.95 -12.70
C CYS A 385 18.41 -3.04 -11.65
N LEU A 386 18.58 -4.32 -12.04
CA LEU A 386 18.46 -5.44 -11.13
C LEU A 386 19.75 -5.81 -10.40
N SER A 387 20.91 -5.60 -11.02
CA SER A 387 22.21 -6.05 -10.49
C SER A 387 23.12 -4.91 -10.01
N GLY A 388 22.87 -3.67 -10.40
CA GLY A 388 23.77 -2.54 -10.23
C GLY A 388 24.04 -2.17 -8.78
N CYS A 389 23.07 -2.40 -7.88
CA CYS A 389 23.24 -2.21 -6.44
C CYS A 389 23.88 -3.42 -5.72
N TYR A 390 24.09 -4.54 -6.42
CA TYR A 390 24.59 -5.79 -5.83
C TYR A 390 25.95 -6.24 -6.39
N GLU A 391 26.17 -6.02 -7.68
CA GLU A 391 27.33 -6.52 -8.41
C GLU A 391 28.47 -5.51 -8.36
N MET A 392 29.50 -5.81 -7.55
CA MET A 392 30.76 -5.05 -7.58
C MET A 392 31.68 -5.61 -8.66
N ARG A 393 31.89 -4.85 -9.75
CA ARG A 393 32.63 -5.31 -10.95
C ARG A 393 34.11 -4.94 -10.98
N GLU A 394 34.47 -3.79 -10.43
CA GLU A 394 35.82 -3.25 -10.50
C GLU A 394 36.37 -2.97 -9.10
N PHE A 395 37.56 -3.49 -8.81
CA PHE A 395 38.31 -3.10 -7.63
C PHE A 395 39.12 -1.84 -7.95
N ARG A 396 38.77 -0.72 -7.31
CA ARG A 396 39.36 0.61 -7.55
C ARG A 396 40.11 1.12 -6.32
N PRO A 397 41.37 0.67 -6.09
CA PRO A 397 42.14 1.08 -4.92
C PRO A 397 42.47 2.57 -4.93
N ASP A 398 42.51 3.20 -6.10
CA ASP A 398 42.65 4.65 -6.27
C ASP A 398 41.50 5.41 -5.58
N LEU A 399 40.25 5.01 -5.83
CA LEU A 399 39.07 5.63 -5.22
C LEU A 399 38.96 5.33 -3.72
N ILE A 400 39.34 4.11 -3.30
CA ILE A 400 39.38 3.77 -1.87
C ILE A 400 40.39 4.66 -1.14
N ASN A 401 41.59 4.84 -1.70
CA ASN A 401 42.61 5.71 -1.13
C ASN A 401 42.20 7.19 -1.15
N GLU A 402 41.49 7.65 -2.18
CA GLU A 402 40.92 9.00 -2.22
C GLU A 402 39.92 9.22 -1.07
N VAL A 403 38.97 8.29 -0.87
CA VAL A 403 38.00 8.38 0.24
C VAL A 403 38.70 8.36 1.60
N LEU A 404 39.63 7.44 1.82
CA LEU A 404 40.36 7.30 3.08
C LEU A 404 41.23 8.54 3.39
N ASN A 405 42.00 9.03 2.42
CA ASN A 405 43.01 10.07 2.66
C ASN A 405 42.44 11.49 2.54
N GLU A 406 41.42 11.71 1.70
CA GLU A 406 40.88 13.06 1.48
C GLU A 406 39.61 13.33 2.26
N TYR A 407 38.75 12.33 2.51
CA TYR A 407 37.43 12.53 3.09
C TYR A 407 37.31 12.03 4.54
N LEU A 408 37.91 10.89 4.88
CA LEU A 408 37.87 10.31 6.22
C LEU A 408 39.03 10.80 7.11
N ILE A 409 39.20 12.12 7.20
CA ILE A 409 40.23 12.77 8.02
C ILE A 409 39.62 13.54 9.21
N PRO A 410 40.35 13.67 10.35
CA PRO A 410 39.84 14.33 11.55
C PRO A 410 39.28 15.74 11.33
N SER A 411 39.89 16.51 10.41
CA SER A 411 39.46 17.88 10.08
C SER A 411 38.10 17.98 9.36
N LYS A 412 37.61 16.88 8.75
CA LYS A 412 36.28 16.79 8.10
C LYS A 412 35.24 16.05 8.95
N MET A 413 35.62 15.62 10.15
CA MET A 413 34.76 14.82 11.04
C MET A 413 33.60 15.64 11.61
N ARG A 414 32.44 14.99 11.75
CA ARG A 414 31.28 15.50 12.50
C ARG A 414 30.87 14.44 13.52
N VAL A 415 30.85 14.82 14.79
CA VAL A 415 30.50 13.91 15.89
C VAL A 415 29.12 14.29 16.42
N PHE A 416 28.25 13.30 16.56
CA PHE A 416 26.94 13.44 17.18
C PHE A 416 26.92 12.63 18.48
N LEU A 417 26.74 13.30 19.62
CA LEU A 417 26.63 12.65 20.92
C LEU A 417 25.21 12.81 21.43
N ALA A 418 24.57 11.70 21.78
CA ALA A 418 23.20 11.68 22.32
C ALA A 418 23.21 11.04 23.71
N SER A 419 22.94 11.83 24.74
CA SER A 419 22.82 11.39 26.14
C SER A 419 21.81 12.27 26.87
N LYS A 420 21.17 11.71 27.90
CA LYS A 420 20.28 12.46 28.80
C LYS A 420 21.02 13.49 29.64
N GLU A 421 22.32 13.28 29.88
CA GLU A 421 23.18 14.22 30.60
C GLU A 421 23.27 15.59 29.89
N PHE A 422 23.05 15.62 28.57
CA PHE A 422 23.15 16.83 27.78
C PHE A 422 21.88 17.71 27.81
N GLU A 423 20.78 17.27 28.44
CA GLU A 423 19.52 18.02 28.52
C GLU A 423 19.71 19.39 29.22
N SER A 424 20.61 19.46 30.20
CA SER A 424 20.90 20.70 30.96
C SER A 424 21.78 21.72 30.23
N ILE A 425 22.59 21.26 29.26
CA ILE A 425 23.57 22.10 28.54
C ILE A 425 23.13 22.45 27.12
N ALA A 426 22.01 21.89 26.66
CA ALA A 426 21.46 22.17 25.34
C ALA A 426 21.04 23.64 25.23
N THR A 427 21.57 24.34 24.23
CA THR A 427 21.32 25.77 24.02
C THR A 427 20.41 26.05 22.83
N GLU A 428 20.23 25.06 21.95
CA GLU A 428 19.46 25.18 20.72
C GLU A 428 18.31 24.16 20.69
N LYS A 429 17.29 24.46 19.90
CA LYS A 429 16.12 23.60 19.68
C LYS A 429 15.87 23.45 18.18
N GLU A 430 15.81 22.22 17.70
CA GLU A 430 15.46 21.91 16.32
C GLU A 430 14.00 22.28 16.06
N LYS A 431 13.72 22.87 14.90
CA LYS A 431 12.45 23.54 14.59
C LYS A 431 11.25 22.59 14.54
N TRP A 432 11.40 21.41 13.95
CA TRP A 432 10.25 20.55 13.59
C TRP A 432 9.89 19.55 14.68
N PHE A 433 10.90 18.92 15.28
CA PHE A 433 10.74 17.91 16.32
C PHE A 433 10.99 18.48 17.72
N GLY A 434 11.50 19.71 17.82
CA GLY A 434 11.80 20.32 19.10
C GLY A 434 13.01 19.68 19.79
N THR A 435 13.84 18.92 19.08
CA THR A 435 15.01 18.23 19.63
C THR A 435 15.97 19.26 20.22
N GLN A 436 16.21 19.17 21.52
CA GLN A 436 17.19 20.01 22.21
C GLN A 436 18.60 19.52 21.91
N TYR A 437 19.49 20.44 21.55
CA TYR A 437 20.86 20.13 21.18
C TYR A 437 21.80 21.31 21.38
N LYS A 438 23.10 21.04 21.26
CA LYS A 438 24.16 22.05 21.28
C LYS A 438 25.13 21.74 20.15
N LYS A 439 25.61 22.78 19.46
CA LYS A 439 26.70 22.66 18.50
C LYS A 439 27.95 23.29 19.09
N GLU A 440 29.05 22.58 19.06
CA GLU A 440 30.36 23.10 19.44
C GLU A 440 31.38 22.73 18.38
N HIS A 441 32.40 23.59 18.24
CA HIS A 441 33.57 23.24 17.45
C HIS A 441 34.40 22.23 18.24
N LEU A 442 34.86 21.18 17.56
CA LEU A 442 35.81 20.23 18.15
C LEU A 442 37.10 20.99 18.55
N PRO A 443 37.63 20.79 19.77
CA PRO A 443 38.86 21.44 20.19
C PRO A 443 40.01 21.08 19.24
N ASN A 444 40.83 22.08 18.85
CA ASN A 444 41.98 21.85 17.97
C ASN A 444 42.97 20.84 18.56
N GLU A 445 43.12 20.81 19.90
CA GLU A 445 43.95 19.81 20.58
C GLU A 445 43.44 18.38 20.36
N PHE A 446 42.12 18.18 20.33
CA PHE A 446 41.52 16.88 20.06
C PHE A 446 41.76 16.44 18.61
N ILE A 447 41.59 17.35 17.64
CA ILE A 447 41.86 17.08 16.22
C ILE A 447 43.33 16.69 16.04
N GLN A 448 44.27 17.45 16.63
CA GLN A 448 45.69 17.13 16.59
C GLN A 448 46.00 15.75 17.20
N LYS A 449 45.39 15.41 18.35
CA LYS A 449 45.54 14.08 18.96
C LYS A 449 45.06 12.96 18.04
N CYS A 450 43.95 13.17 17.32
CA CYS A 450 43.46 12.20 16.35
C CYS A 450 44.42 12.03 15.16
N GLU A 451 45.04 13.12 14.69
CA GLU A 451 46.02 13.09 13.59
C GLU A 451 47.34 12.40 13.98
N THR A 452 47.73 12.48 15.25
CA THR A 452 48.96 11.86 15.78
C THR A 452 48.72 10.48 16.39
N CYS A 453 47.55 9.88 16.21
CA CYS A 453 47.22 8.61 16.85
C CYS A 453 48.15 7.48 16.36
N GLU A 454 48.77 6.76 17.28
CA GLU A 454 49.60 5.60 16.96
C GLU A 454 48.72 4.41 16.54
N ILE A 455 49.30 3.49 15.77
CA ILE A 455 48.63 2.27 15.34
C ILE A 455 48.39 1.39 16.57
N ILE A 456 47.11 1.14 16.88
CA ILE A 456 46.69 0.25 17.96
C ILE A 456 46.83 -1.19 17.49
N SER A 457 47.66 -1.99 18.16
CA SER A 457 47.97 -3.37 17.77
C SER A 457 46.77 -4.32 17.76
N GLU A 458 45.74 -4.01 18.55
CA GLU A 458 44.50 -4.74 18.68
C GLU A 458 43.56 -4.53 17.49
N LEU A 459 43.76 -3.47 16.69
CA LEU A 459 43.00 -3.21 15.47
C LEU A 459 43.70 -3.86 14.28
N HIS A 460 43.09 -4.91 13.74
CA HIS A 460 43.60 -5.61 12.56
C HIS A 460 42.51 -5.82 11.52
N LEU A 461 42.91 -6.05 10.27
CA LEU A 461 41.97 -6.43 9.21
C LEU A 461 41.32 -7.79 9.53
N PRO A 462 40.05 -8.00 9.13
CA PRO A 462 39.38 -9.27 9.33
C PRO A 462 40.11 -10.39 8.57
N LYS A 463 40.10 -11.59 9.14
CA LYS A 463 40.54 -12.80 8.43
C LYS A 463 39.54 -13.13 7.31
N PRO A 464 39.95 -13.90 6.28
CA PRO A 464 39.02 -14.40 5.28
C PRO A 464 37.81 -15.10 5.91
N ASN A 465 36.61 -14.76 5.45
CA ASN A 465 35.36 -15.25 6.02
C ASN A 465 35.09 -16.72 5.62
N GLU A 466 35.18 -17.64 6.58
CA GLU A 466 34.97 -19.08 6.37
C GLU A 466 33.50 -19.49 6.16
N PHE A 467 32.55 -18.60 6.47
CA PHE A 467 31.13 -18.84 6.32
C PHE A 467 30.58 -18.52 4.93
N ILE A 468 31.42 -18.01 4.01
CA ILE A 468 30.99 -17.80 2.62
C ILE A 468 30.60 -19.16 2.01
N PRO A 469 29.36 -19.32 1.52
CA PRO A 469 28.89 -20.58 0.96
C PRO A 469 29.53 -20.84 -0.40
N THR A 470 30.03 -22.05 -0.61
CA THR A 470 30.59 -22.50 -1.89
C THR A 470 29.79 -23.64 -2.53
N ASP A 471 28.94 -24.33 -1.75
CA ASP A 471 28.07 -25.41 -2.22
C ASP A 471 26.61 -24.92 -2.25
N PHE A 472 26.03 -24.94 -3.45
CA PHE A 472 24.64 -24.54 -3.71
C PHE A 472 23.82 -25.70 -4.30
N HIS A 473 24.26 -26.95 -4.09
CA HIS A 473 23.59 -28.14 -4.59
C HIS A 473 22.17 -28.28 -4.00
N LEU A 474 21.20 -28.57 -4.86
CA LEU A 474 19.80 -28.79 -4.47
C LEU A 474 19.51 -30.29 -4.28
N PHE A 475 19.10 -30.70 -3.08
CA PHE A 475 18.87 -32.09 -2.68
C PHE A 475 17.47 -32.61 -3.04
N SER A 476 16.50 -31.74 -3.30
CA SER A 476 15.12 -32.16 -3.60
C SER A 476 15.04 -33.04 -4.85
N LYS A 477 14.32 -34.16 -4.73
CA LYS A 477 14.09 -35.12 -5.83
C LYS A 477 12.97 -34.66 -6.77
N GLU A 478 11.97 -33.97 -6.24
CA GLU A 478 10.83 -33.44 -6.99
C GLU A 478 11.04 -31.95 -7.23
N LYS A 479 11.50 -31.57 -8.42
CA LYS A 479 11.71 -30.15 -8.75
C LYS A 479 10.43 -29.53 -9.30
N ASN A 480 10.20 -28.25 -8.97
CA ASN A 480 9.10 -27.43 -9.45
C ASN A 480 7.68 -27.94 -9.07
N SER A 481 7.50 -28.36 -7.81
CA SER A 481 6.15 -28.63 -7.31
C SER A 481 5.27 -27.37 -7.39
N ILE A 482 3.97 -27.55 -7.65
CA ILE A 482 3.00 -26.43 -7.72
C ILE A 482 2.74 -25.83 -6.32
N ARG A 483 3.02 -26.58 -5.25
CA ARG A 483 2.84 -26.16 -3.86
C ARG A 483 3.98 -26.68 -2.97
N PRO A 484 4.28 -26.00 -1.85
CA PRO A 484 5.22 -26.50 -0.85
C PRO A 484 4.75 -27.85 -0.27
N GLN A 485 5.70 -28.75 -0.01
CA GLN A 485 5.40 -29.97 0.73
C GLN A 485 5.02 -29.63 2.18
N LEU A 486 4.06 -30.39 2.72
CA LEU A 486 3.62 -30.21 4.09
C LEU A 486 4.62 -30.87 5.05
N PRO A 487 4.88 -30.27 6.23
CA PRO A 487 5.72 -30.88 7.25
C PRO A 487 5.20 -32.25 7.68
N ILE A 488 6.10 -33.22 7.69
CA ILE A 488 5.85 -34.56 8.22
C ILE A 488 6.65 -34.77 9.50
N LYS A 489 6.05 -35.43 10.48
CA LYS A 489 6.75 -35.82 11.71
C LYS A 489 7.62 -37.04 11.41
N ILE A 490 8.94 -36.87 11.50
CA ILE A 490 9.91 -37.92 11.13
C ILE A 490 10.51 -38.64 12.34
N LYS A 491 10.52 -37.99 13.51
CA LYS A 491 11.02 -38.58 14.76
C LYS A 491 10.33 -37.95 15.97
N GLU A 492 10.02 -38.76 16.97
CA GLU A 492 9.46 -38.32 18.25
C GLU A 492 9.93 -39.28 19.35
N ASN A 493 10.38 -38.72 20.47
CA ASN A 493 10.74 -39.45 21.68
C ASN A 493 10.40 -38.58 22.92
N GLU A 494 10.86 -38.98 24.10
CA GLU A 494 10.60 -38.25 25.36
C GLU A 494 11.29 -36.88 25.44
N TYR A 495 12.23 -36.59 24.53
CA TYR A 495 13.09 -35.42 24.56
C TYR A 495 12.72 -34.38 23.49
N TYR A 496 12.28 -34.83 22.32
CA TYR A 496 11.92 -33.94 21.22
C TYR A 496 10.93 -34.56 20.25
N ARG A 497 10.33 -33.70 19.44
CA ARG A 497 9.74 -34.08 18.16
C ARG A 497 10.33 -33.26 17.02
N LEU A 498 10.50 -33.93 15.90
CA LEU A 498 11.15 -33.39 14.70
C LEU A 498 10.21 -33.48 13.52
N TYR A 499 9.83 -32.32 13.00
CA TYR A 499 9.13 -32.16 11.73
C TYR A 499 10.13 -31.85 10.62
N TYR A 500 9.84 -32.33 9.42
CA TYR A 500 10.64 -32.08 8.23
C TYR A 500 9.75 -31.76 7.03
N ALA A 501 10.14 -30.76 6.25
CA ALA A 501 9.58 -30.46 4.94
C ALA A 501 10.71 -30.10 3.96
N ASP A 502 10.66 -30.69 2.77
CA ASP A 502 11.59 -30.39 1.68
C ASP A 502 11.19 -29.09 0.95
N ASP A 503 12.16 -28.46 0.28
CA ASP A 503 11.93 -27.35 -0.64
C ASP A 503 11.86 -27.80 -2.09
N SER A 504 10.71 -28.35 -2.48
CA SER A 504 10.41 -28.68 -3.88
C SER A 504 9.79 -27.50 -4.67
N PHE A 505 9.36 -26.45 -3.97
CA PHE A 505 8.60 -25.31 -4.53
C PHE A 505 9.51 -24.12 -4.87
N TYR A 506 10.29 -23.61 -3.92
CA TYR A 506 11.16 -22.44 -4.13
C TYR A 506 12.47 -22.82 -4.82
N ASN A 507 12.95 -24.04 -4.62
CA ASN A 507 14.18 -24.60 -5.21
C ASN A 507 15.42 -23.71 -4.93
N LEU A 508 15.56 -23.24 -3.68
CA LEU A 508 16.67 -22.39 -3.26
C LEU A 508 17.68 -23.18 -2.41
N PRO A 509 18.99 -22.86 -2.44
CA PRO A 509 20.01 -23.49 -1.60
C PRO A 509 19.95 -22.98 -0.15
N ARG A 510 18.75 -22.97 0.45
CA ARG A 510 18.49 -22.43 1.78
C ARG A 510 17.76 -23.42 2.66
N ALA A 511 18.01 -23.31 3.96
CA ALA A 511 17.33 -24.07 4.99
C ALA A 511 16.93 -23.17 6.16
N TYR A 512 15.90 -23.60 6.88
CA TYR A 512 15.37 -22.98 8.08
C TYR A 512 15.27 -24.07 9.16
N LEU A 513 15.97 -23.87 10.26
CA LEU A 513 15.99 -24.75 11.41
C LEU A 513 15.28 -24.00 12.54
N TYR A 514 14.15 -24.52 13.01
CA TYR A 514 13.40 -23.96 14.12
C TYR A 514 13.45 -24.91 15.30
N PHE A 515 13.66 -24.35 16.49
CA PHE A 515 13.69 -25.07 17.76
C PHE A 515 12.95 -24.26 18.83
N GLU A 516 12.07 -24.91 19.58
CA GLU A 516 11.48 -24.38 20.80
C GLU A 516 11.86 -25.28 21.96
N PHE A 517 12.69 -24.76 22.87
CA PHE A 517 13.18 -25.49 24.04
C PHE A 517 12.25 -25.20 25.22
N ARG A 518 11.38 -26.16 25.50
CA ARG A 518 10.28 -26.00 26.45
C ARG A 518 10.72 -26.34 27.85
N ASN A 519 10.78 -25.34 28.73
CA ASN A 519 10.94 -25.50 30.15
C ASN A 519 10.10 -24.44 30.89
N PRO A 520 9.06 -24.84 31.64
CA PRO A 520 8.19 -23.91 32.37
C PRO A 520 8.96 -22.99 33.32
N LEU A 521 10.11 -23.45 33.85
CA LEU A 521 10.95 -22.70 34.80
C LEU A 521 11.30 -21.30 34.28
N GLY A 522 11.48 -21.12 32.97
CA GLY A 522 11.85 -19.84 32.37
C GLY A 522 10.76 -18.77 32.41
N TYR A 523 9.53 -19.10 32.81
CA TYR A 523 8.41 -18.15 32.83
C TYR A 523 7.57 -18.19 34.12
N VAL A 524 7.98 -18.95 35.15
CA VAL A 524 7.17 -19.18 36.37
C VAL A 524 6.85 -17.90 37.14
N ASP A 525 7.79 -16.97 37.19
CA ASP A 525 7.64 -15.67 37.86
C ASP A 525 8.46 -14.57 37.13
N PRO A 526 8.27 -13.28 37.48
CA PRO A 526 9.02 -12.18 36.88
C PRO A 526 10.55 -12.30 37.01
N ILE A 527 11.05 -12.90 38.10
CA ILE A 527 12.49 -13.06 38.36
C ILE A 527 13.07 -14.06 37.36
N HIS A 528 12.44 -15.23 37.22
CA HIS A 528 12.86 -16.27 36.29
C HIS A 528 12.77 -15.83 34.84
N PHE A 529 11.73 -15.08 34.46
CA PHE A 529 11.64 -14.55 33.09
C PHE A 529 12.73 -13.52 32.77
N ASN A 530 13.06 -12.65 33.74
CA ASN A 530 14.21 -11.76 33.61
C ASN A 530 15.53 -12.56 33.52
N MET A 531 15.70 -13.61 34.32
CA MET A 531 16.89 -14.49 34.23
C MET A 531 17.00 -15.18 32.87
N SER A 532 15.88 -15.67 32.30
CA SER A 532 15.83 -16.22 30.95
C SER A 532 16.20 -15.18 29.88
N THR A 533 15.67 -13.96 30.00
CA THR A 533 15.97 -12.86 29.08
C THR A 533 17.45 -12.46 29.16
N LEU A 534 17.99 -12.30 30.37
CA LEU A 534 19.41 -11.99 30.59
C LEU A 534 20.30 -13.11 30.04
N TYR A 535 19.96 -14.38 30.29
CA TYR A 535 20.71 -15.52 29.76
C TYR A 535 20.78 -15.48 28.23
N VAL A 536 19.64 -15.31 27.55
CA VAL A 536 19.60 -15.25 26.08
C VAL A 536 20.42 -14.07 25.55
N GLU A 537 20.27 -12.88 26.13
CA GLU A 537 21.03 -11.69 25.73
C GLU A 537 22.54 -11.86 25.98
N LEU A 538 22.94 -12.56 27.04
CA LEU A 538 24.35 -12.88 27.33
C LEU A 538 24.91 -13.91 26.34
N VAL A 539 24.10 -14.88 25.93
CA VAL A 539 24.49 -15.84 24.87
C VAL A 539 24.71 -15.08 23.56
N GLU A 540 23.77 -14.24 23.15
CA GLU A 540 23.85 -13.41 21.93
C GLU A 540 25.07 -12.47 21.94
N ASP A 541 25.30 -11.77 23.04
CA ASP A 541 26.47 -10.90 23.22
C ASP A 541 27.79 -11.69 23.12
N SER A 542 27.81 -12.92 23.63
CA SER A 542 29.00 -13.80 23.54
C SER A 542 29.22 -14.41 22.15
N LEU A 543 28.17 -14.46 21.32
CA LEU A 543 28.19 -15.00 19.96
C LEU A 543 28.52 -13.95 18.90
N THR A 544 28.33 -12.66 19.21
CA THR A 544 28.38 -11.56 18.24
C THR A 544 29.63 -11.58 17.35
N GLU A 545 30.83 -11.73 17.93
CA GLU A 545 32.09 -11.74 17.16
C GLU A 545 32.20 -12.96 16.22
N PHE A 546 31.70 -14.12 16.66
CA PHE A 546 31.75 -15.37 15.89
C PHE A 546 30.69 -15.40 14.78
N VAL A 547 29.49 -14.92 15.06
CA VAL A 547 28.35 -15.03 14.14
C VAL A 547 28.34 -13.91 13.11
N TYR A 548 29.03 -12.79 13.34
CA TYR A 548 29.11 -11.69 12.38
C TYR A 548 29.64 -12.13 10.99
N PRO A 549 30.75 -12.90 10.88
CA PRO A 549 31.14 -13.52 9.59
C PRO A 549 30.04 -14.40 8.98
N ALA A 550 29.29 -15.16 9.78
CA ALA A 550 28.18 -15.97 9.28
C ALA A 550 27.05 -15.11 8.69
N GLN A 551 26.71 -14.00 9.33
CA GLN A 551 25.73 -13.02 8.82
C GLN A 551 26.15 -12.44 7.48
N LEU A 552 27.42 -12.05 7.34
CA LEU A 552 27.97 -11.61 6.05
C LEU A 552 27.97 -12.73 5.00
N GLY A 553 28.10 -13.99 5.43
CA GLY A 553 27.96 -15.19 4.60
C GLY A 553 26.52 -15.58 4.26
N GLY A 554 25.51 -14.77 4.64
CA GLY A 554 24.11 -15.04 4.35
C GLY A 554 23.43 -16.04 5.29
N LEU A 555 23.99 -16.28 6.47
CA LEU A 555 23.41 -17.08 7.55
C LEU A 555 22.97 -16.19 8.70
N GLN A 556 21.71 -16.29 9.11
CA GLN A 556 21.15 -15.54 10.23
C GLN A 556 20.63 -16.49 11.30
N HIS A 557 20.56 -15.99 12.52
CA HIS A 557 19.92 -16.67 13.64
C HIS A 557 19.13 -15.67 14.47
N GLU A 558 18.21 -16.21 15.26
CA GLU A 558 17.43 -15.48 16.25
C GLU A 558 17.26 -16.38 17.47
N LEU A 559 17.80 -15.95 18.62
CA LEU A 559 17.56 -16.57 19.92
C LEU A 559 16.73 -15.60 20.79
N SER A 560 15.61 -16.07 21.33
CA SER A 560 14.74 -15.25 22.18
C SER A 560 14.16 -16.04 23.35
N ALA A 561 13.93 -15.36 24.47
CA ALA A 561 13.16 -15.92 25.59
C ALA A 561 11.66 -15.82 25.27
N VAL A 562 10.94 -16.93 25.46
CA VAL A 562 9.50 -17.04 25.18
C VAL A 562 8.75 -17.59 26.39
N ASN A 563 7.42 -17.56 26.35
CA ASN A 563 6.55 -17.90 27.49
C ASN A 563 6.66 -19.36 27.98
N CYS A 564 7.35 -20.21 27.24
CA CYS A 564 7.54 -21.63 27.52
C CYS A 564 9.04 -22.02 27.60
N GLY A 565 9.96 -21.05 27.55
CA GLY A 565 11.40 -21.29 27.58
C GLY A 565 12.17 -20.35 26.66
N PHE A 566 12.85 -20.87 25.65
CA PHE A 566 13.51 -20.06 24.63
C PHE A 566 13.38 -20.70 23.25
N GLN A 567 13.37 -19.86 22.23
CA GLN A 567 13.23 -20.25 20.83
C GLN A 567 14.52 -19.90 20.08
N LEU A 568 15.01 -20.84 19.28
CA LEU A 568 16.14 -20.65 18.38
C LEU A 568 15.67 -20.88 16.94
N SER A 569 15.93 -19.91 16.08
CA SER A 569 15.76 -20.06 14.64
C SER A 569 17.09 -19.81 13.94
N ILE A 570 17.50 -20.67 13.02
CA ILE A 570 18.69 -20.49 12.18
C ILE A 570 18.27 -20.64 10.73
N TYR A 571 18.64 -19.69 9.88
CA TYR A 571 18.21 -19.70 8.49
C TYR A 571 19.21 -19.03 7.54
N GLY A 572 19.20 -19.45 6.28
CA GLY A 572 20.11 -18.97 5.25
C GLY A 572 20.63 -20.11 4.39
N TYR A 573 21.84 -19.97 3.83
CA TYR A 573 22.42 -20.99 2.96
C TYR A 573 22.70 -22.30 3.67
N ASN A 574 22.27 -23.44 3.10
CA ASN A 574 22.30 -24.73 3.80
C ASN A 574 23.71 -25.31 4.00
N HIS A 575 24.73 -24.89 3.23
CA HIS A 575 26.08 -25.49 3.28
C HIS A 575 26.76 -25.37 4.65
N LYS A 576 26.79 -24.18 5.25
CA LYS A 576 27.49 -23.91 6.53
C LYS A 576 26.55 -23.86 7.75
N ILE A 577 25.26 -24.14 7.57
CA ILE A 577 24.25 -24.00 8.63
C ILE A 577 24.50 -24.93 9.83
N LYS A 578 25.03 -26.14 9.58
CA LYS A 578 25.39 -27.10 10.63
C LYS A 578 26.49 -26.56 11.55
N GLN A 579 27.51 -25.91 10.99
CA GLN A 579 28.63 -25.33 11.75
C GLN A 579 28.15 -24.19 12.66
N LEU A 580 27.23 -23.36 12.14
CA LEU A 580 26.62 -22.30 12.93
C LEU A 580 25.73 -22.88 14.06
N LEU A 581 24.91 -23.89 13.76
CA LEU A 581 24.10 -24.59 14.76
C LEU A 581 24.98 -25.16 15.88
N ASP A 582 26.04 -25.88 15.54
CA ASP A 582 26.97 -26.46 16.52
C ASP A 582 27.55 -25.40 17.45
N THR A 583 27.97 -24.26 16.89
CA THR A 583 28.58 -23.19 17.68
C THR A 583 27.58 -22.50 18.60
N ILE A 584 26.36 -22.25 18.13
CA ILE A 584 25.31 -21.62 18.93
C ILE A 584 24.93 -22.53 20.10
N ILE A 585 24.66 -23.81 19.83
CA ILE A 585 24.29 -24.78 20.87
C ILE A 585 25.45 -24.99 21.85
N ASP A 586 26.69 -25.10 21.36
CA ASP A 586 27.86 -25.18 22.23
C ASP A 586 27.94 -23.97 23.16
N ARG A 587 27.72 -22.76 22.63
CA ARG A 587 27.75 -21.54 23.45
C ARG A 587 26.61 -21.47 24.44
N MET A 588 25.40 -21.90 24.08
CA MET A 588 24.26 -21.97 24.99
C MET A 588 24.56 -22.88 26.19
N VAL A 589 25.22 -24.01 25.95
CA VAL A 589 25.54 -25.02 26.97
C VAL A 589 26.78 -24.66 27.81
N ASN A 590 27.77 -24.01 27.20
CA ASN A 590 29.09 -23.75 27.78
C ASN A 590 29.37 -22.28 28.10
N ILE A 591 28.34 -21.43 28.15
CA ILE A 591 28.53 -20.01 28.42
C ILE A 591 29.30 -19.78 29.73
N LYS A 592 30.26 -18.86 29.68
CA LYS A 592 30.95 -18.32 30.87
C LYS A 592 30.51 -16.88 31.02
N LEU A 593 29.95 -16.56 32.17
CA LEU A 593 29.47 -15.21 32.45
C LEU A 593 30.67 -14.31 32.83
N ASP A 594 30.68 -13.10 32.29
CA ASP A 594 31.61 -12.04 32.66
C ASP A 594 30.86 -10.96 33.44
N ALA A 595 31.45 -10.46 34.53
CA ALA A 595 30.77 -9.54 35.44
C ALA A 595 30.49 -8.18 34.80
N GLN A 596 31.40 -7.68 33.95
CA GLN A 596 31.24 -6.39 33.28
C GLN A 596 30.16 -6.49 32.19
N ARG A 597 30.20 -7.54 31.36
CA ARG A 597 29.17 -7.81 30.35
C ARG A 597 27.79 -8.02 30.99
N PHE A 598 27.72 -8.77 32.09
CA PHE A 598 26.49 -8.92 32.86
C PHE A 598 25.90 -7.58 33.29
N GLY A 599 26.71 -6.69 33.87
CA GLY A 599 26.25 -5.35 34.27
C GLY A 599 25.70 -4.53 33.09
N ASN A 600 26.40 -4.54 31.96
CA ASN A 600 25.99 -3.82 30.75
C ASN A 600 24.68 -4.36 30.15
N ILE A 601 24.56 -5.69 30.05
CA ILE A 601 23.35 -6.35 29.52
C ILE A 601 22.17 -6.16 30.47
N LYS A 602 22.38 -6.26 31.78
CA LYS A 602 21.34 -5.96 32.78
C LYS A 602 20.81 -4.54 32.62
N GLU A 603 21.70 -3.56 32.47
CA GLU A 603 21.30 -2.17 32.25
C GLU A 603 20.62 -1.95 30.89
N LYS A 604 21.03 -2.67 29.84
CA LYS A 604 20.33 -2.67 28.54
C LYS A 604 18.89 -3.17 28.68
N VAL A 605 18.69 -4.33 29.31
CA VAL A 605 17.35 -4.92 29.52
C VAL A 605 16.49 -4.01 30.41
N LYS A 606 17.07 -3.45 31.48
CA LYS A 606 16.39 -2.50 32.36
C LYS A 606 15.87 -1.28 31.60
N ARG A 607 16.73 -0.64 30.79
CA ARG A 607 16.34 0.51 29.96
C ARG A 607 15.27 0.13 28.94
N ALA A 608 15.35 -1.06 28.34
CA ALA A 608 14.31 -1.54 27.43
C ALA A 608 12.94 -1.67 28.13
N LEU A 609 12.90 -2.19 29.36
CA LEU A 609 11.67 -2.26 30.16
C LEU A 609 11.14 -0.86 30.52
N GLN A 610 12.01 0.08 30.89
CA GLN A 610 11.62 1.47 31.19
C GLN A 610 11.07 2.20 29.96
N ASN A 611 11.64 1.95 28.79
CA ASN A 611 11.23 2.59 27.54
C ASN A 611 9.85 2.15 27.07
N PHE A 612 9.30 1.04 27.56
CA PHE A 612 7.97 0.55 27.17
C PHE A 612 6.85 1.58 27.39
N ARG A 613 6.90 2.38 28.47
CA ARG A 613 5.91 3.46 28.71
C ARG A 613 6.00 4.61 27.71
N ARG A 614 7.08 4.63 26.92
CA ARG A 614 7.40 5.62 25.89
C ARG A 614 7.23 5.06 24.48
N ASP A 615 6.81 3.80 24.34
CA ASP A 615 6.54 3.18 23.05
C ASP A 615 5.33 3.81 22.37
N VAL A 616 5.09 3.43 21.12
CA VAL A 616 3.98 3.97 20.35
C VAL A 616 2.63 3.54 20.97
N PRO A 617 1.67 4.48 21.21
CA PRO A 617 0.45 4.19 21.95
C PRO A 617 -0.36 3.00 21.46
N TYR A 618 -0.52 2.81 20.14
CA TYR A 618 -1.28 1.67 19.61
C TYR A 618 -0.62 0.30 19.91
N GLN A 619 0.71 0.24 20.02
CA GLN A 619 1.42 -1.00 20.37
C GLN A 619 1.23 -1.33 21.85
N MET A 620 1.25 -0.31 22.71
CA MET A 620 0.88 -0.47 24.11
C MET A 620 -0.55 -0.95 24.25
N ALA A 621 -1.46 -0.45 23.41
CA ALA A 621 -2.85 -0.90 23.40
C ALA A 621 -2.96 -2.41 23.11
N HIS A 622 -2.19 -2.87 22.13
CA HIS A 622 -2.13 -4.28 21.78
C HIS A 622 -1.53 -5.17 22.85
N PHE A 623 -0.44 -4.72 23.49
CA PHE A 623 0.14 -5.40 24.63
C PHE A 623 -0.86 -5.51 25.77
N GLY A 624 -1.57 -4.42 26.10
CA GLY A 624 -2.54 -4.37 27.19
C GLY A 624 -3.68 -5.37 27.01
N VAL A 625 -4.28 -5.46 25.80
CA VAL A 625 -5.33 -6.46 25.52
C VAL A 625 -4.79 -7.87 25.71
N THR A 626 -3.56 -8.13 25.28
CA THR A 626 -2.92 -9.44 25.42
C THR A 626 -2.60 -9.77 26.87
N TYR A 627 -2.15 -8.79 27.65
CA TYR A 627 -1.91 -8.95 29.09
C TYR A 627 -3.21 -9.23 29.85
N LEU A 628 -4.29 -8.48 29.59
CA LEU A 628 -5.58 -8.69 30.24
C LEU A 628 -6.20 -10.03 29.88
N THR A 629 -6.16 -10.43 28.62
CA THR A 629 -6.81 -11.68 28.19
C THR A 629 -5.98 -12.93 28.48
N ALA A 630 -4.70 -12.82 28.80
CA ALA A 630 -3.86 -13.96 29.17
C ALA A 630 -4.11 -14.42 30.61
N ASP A 631 -4.21 -15.74 30.80
CA ASP A 631 -4.20 -16.39 32.12
C ASP A 631 -2.92 -16.04 32.90
N HIS A 632 -1.75 -16.29 32.29
CA HIS A 632 -0.44 -15.96 32.85
C HIS A 632 0.37 -15.11 31.87
N GLN A 633 0.73 -13.88 32.26
CA GLN A 633 1.63 -12.99 31.53
C GLN A 633 2.16 -11.93 32.48
N TRP A 634 3.44 -11.59 32.38
CA TRP A 634 4.07 -10.57 33.24
C TRP A 634 3.96 -9.18 32.62
N ASN A 635 3.56 -8.20 33.44
CA ASN A 635 3.60 -6.79 33.08
C ASN A 635 5.07 -6.30 33.04
N LYS A 636 5.36 -5.33 32.17
CA LYS A 636 6.70 -4.73 32.07
C LYS A 636 7.13 -4.05 33.37
N ASP A 637 6.19 -3.46 34.10
CA ASP A 637 6.47 -2.86 35.41
C ASP A 637 6.82 -3.91 36.48
N GLU A 638 6.18 -5.10 36.45
CA GLU A 638 6.52 -6.22 37.34
C GLU A 638 7.95 -6.70 37.07
N LEU A 639 8.29 -6.90 35.79
CA LEU A 639 9.65 -7.26 35.37
C LEU A 639 10.68 -6.20 35.79
N LEU A 640 10.36 -4.91 35.62
CA LEU A 640 11.23 -3.81 36.00
C LEU A 640 11.46 -3.76 37.51
N SER A 641 10.43 -4.06 38.32
CA SER A 641 10.56 -4.06 39.79
C SER A 641 11.50 -5.15 40.31
N CYS A 642 11.63 -6.26 39.59
CA CYS A 642 12.44 -7.41 40.00
C CYS A 642 13.87 -7.39 39.45
N ILE A 643 14.14 -6.68 38.34
CA ILE A 643 15.42 -6.79 37.64
C ILE A 643 16.62 -6.34 38.49
N ASP A 644 16.46 -5.30 39.31
CA ASP A 644 17.54 -4.76 40.13
C ASP A 644 18.06 -5.77 41.16
N GLY A 645 17.20 -6.63 41.68
CA GLY A 645 17.56 -7.69 42.64
C GLY A 645 18.35 -8.86 42.05
N ILE A 646 18.38 -9.04 40.73
CA ILE A 646 19.01 -10.19 40.08
C ILE A 646 20.53 -10.01 40.02
N THR A 647 21.26 -10.96 40.60
CA THR A 647 22.72 -11.00 40.57
C THR A 647 23.24 -11.94 39.47
N MET A 648 24.51 -11.80 39.13
CA MET A 648 25.19 -12.72 38.20
C MET A 648 25.14 -14.17 38.71
N TYR A 649 25.27 -14.37 40.03
CA TYR A 649 25.19 -15.69 40.67
C TYR A 649 23.82 -16.33 40.48
N ASP A 650 22.74 -15.55 40.55
CA ASP A 650 21.38 -16.06 40.34
C ASP A 650 21.24 -16.63 38.92
N VAL A 651 21.69 -15.88 37.91
CA VAL A 651 21.69 -16.33 36.51
C VAL A 651 22.59 -17.55 36.31
N GLU A 652 23.79 -17.56 36.89
CA GLU A 652 24.71 -18.70 36.82
C GLU A 652 24.12 -19.97 37.44
N SER A 653 23.38 -19.83 38.55
CA SER A 653 22.70 -20.95 39.23
C SER A 653 21.43 -21.40 38.50
N PHE A 654 20.80 -20.50 37.75
CA PHE A 654 19.59 -20.73 36.97
C PHE A 654 19.87 -21.52 35.69
N ILE A 655 20.95 -21.21 34.96
CA ILE A 655 21.29 -21.83 33.67
C ILE A 655 21.26 -23.37 33.74
N PRO A 656 21.96 -24.04 34.67
CA PRO A 656 21.92 -25.50 34.75
C PRO A 656 20.52 -26.06 35.01
N ARG A 657 19.67 -25.36 35.79
CA ARG A 657 18.30 -25.81 36.07
C ARG A 657 17.41 -25.67 34.84
N MET A 658 17.61 -24.59 34.08
CA MET A 658 16.89 -24.33 32.84
C MET A 658 17.25 -25.36 31.75
N LEU A 659 18.54 -25.72 31.64
CA LEU A 659 19.04 -26.64 30.61
C LEU A 659 19.00 -28.13 31.01
N ASN A 660 18.70 -28.46 32.27
CA ASN A 660 18.62 -29.85 32.74
C ASN A 660 17.38 -30.58 32.20
N ARG A 661 16.22 -29.92 32.18
CA ARG A 661 14.96 -30.57 31.80
C ARG A 661 14.15 -29.73 30.84
N PHE A 662 14.07 -30.18 29.59
CA PHE A 662 13.24 -29.52 28.58
C PHE A 662 12.73 -30.52 27.54
N TYR A 663 11.73 -30.11 26.77
CA TYR A 663 11.26 -30.82 25.58
C TYR A 663 11.48 -29.93 24.36
N THR A 664 11.98 -30.49 23.25
CA THR A 664 12.25 -29.69 22.05
C THR A 664 11.23 -29.96 20.96
N ASP A 665 10.41 -28.96 20.62
CA ASP A 665 9.68 -28.95 19.36
C ASP A 665 10.63 -28.42 18.28
N SER A 666 10.71 -29.09 17.11
CA SER A 666 11.60 -28.65 16.03
C SER A 666 11.03 -28.87 14.64
N LEU A 667 11.41 -27.97 13.72
CA LEU A 667 11.07 -28.02 12.30
C LEU A 667 12.34 -27.77 11.47
N MET A 668 12.67 -28.72 10.60
CA MET A 668 13.71 -28.57 9.59
C MET A 668 13.04 -28.39 8.24
N TYR A 669 13.14 -27.19 7.68
CA TYR A 669 12.46 -26.84 6.44
C TYR A 669 13.46 -26.31 5.41
N GLY A 670 13.53 -26.95 4.25
CA GLY A 670 14.21 -26.40 3.09
C GLY A 670 15.07 -27.37 2.32
N ASN A 671 16.15 -26.87 1.70
CA ASN A 671 17.12 -27.65 0.96
C ASN A 671 18.02 -28.49 1.89
N LEU A 672 17.42 -29.51 2.49
CA LEU A 672 18.04 -30.49 3.36
C LEU A 672 17.47 -31.86 3.01
N THR A 673 18.23 -32.91 3.26
CA THR A 673 17.68 -34.27 3.26
C THR A 673 17.07 -34.60 4.63
N GLN A 674 16.13 -35.55 4.65
CA GLN A 674 15.58 -36.08 5.89
C GLN A 674 16.68 -36.62 6.84
N ASN A 675 17.75 -37.21 6.29
CA ASN A 675 18.88 -37.70 7.09
C ASN A 675 19.66 -36.55 7.73
N GLN A 676 19.90 -35.45 7.01
CA GLN A 676 20.54 -34.25 7.58
C GLN A 676 19.68 -33.62 8.68
N ALA A 677 18.35 -33.58 8.51
CA ALA A 677 17.44 -33.09 9.54
C ALA A 677 17.57 -33.92 10.85
N ILE A 678 17.64 -35.25 10.74
CA ILE A 678 17.85 -36.15 11.89
C ILE A 678 19.25 -35.94 12.48
N GLU A 679 20.27 -35.80 11.65
CA GLU A 679 21.65 -35.54 12.07
C GLU A 679 21.76 -34.25 12.87
N TYR A 680 21.14 -33.16 12.41
CA TYR A 680 21.18 -31.87 13.08
C TYR A 680 20.48 -31.91 14.44
N MET A 681 19.31 -32.54 14.53
CA MET A 681 18.63 -32.73 15.81
C MET A 681 19.43 -33.64 16.76
N THR A 682 20.10 -34.66 16.22
CA THR A 682 20.97 -35.55 17.01
C THR A 682 22.19 -34.79 17.56
N LEU A 683 22.75 -33.85 16.79
CA LEU A 683 23.83 -32.97 17.25
C LEU A 683 23.38 -32.12 18.43
N VAL A 684 22.19 -31.50 18.34
CA VAL A 684 21.61 -30.73 19.45
C VAL A 684 21.44 -31.62 20.68
N GLU A 685 20.82 -32.79 20.53
CA GLU A 685 20.63 -33.76 21.60
C GLU A 685 21.94 -34.16 22.28
N GLN A 686 22.99 -34.48 21.50
CA GLN A 686 24.31 -34.88 22.02
C GLN A 686 24.97 -33.79 22.85
N LYS A 687 24.95 -32.53 22.37
CA LYS A 687 25.54 -31.38 23.09
C LYS A 687 24.91 -31.17 24.47
N PHE A 688 23.60 -31.36 24.59
CA PHE A 688 22.93 -31.28 25.88
C PHE A 688 23.20 -32.50 26.77
N GLN A 689 23.33 -33.71 26.20
CA GLN A 689 23.64 -34.94 26.95
C GLN A 689 25.04 -34.93 27.59
N GLU A 690 26.03 -34.30 26.95
CA GLU A 690 27.41 -34.22 27.47
C GLU A 690 27.52 -33.49 28.82
N LYS A 691 26.57 -32.58 29.12
CA LYS A 691 26.49 -31.86 30.40
C LYS A 691 25.46 -32.52 31.31
N ARG A 692 25.97 -33.23 32.32
CA ARG A 692 25.25 -33.96 33.40
C ARG A 692 23.78 -33.54 33.59
N PHE A 693 22.90 -34.54 33.44
CA PHE A 693 21.46 -34.54 33.70
C PHE A 693 20.56 -33.86 32.65
N TYR A 694 20.74 -34.13 31.35
CA TYR A 694 19.64 -33.93 30.39
C TYR A 694 18.51 -34.93 30.68
N GLN A 695 17.33 -34.43 31.06
CA GLN A 695 16.17 -35.24 31.43
C GLN A 695 14.93 -34.80 30.63
N PRO A 696 14.04 -35.75 30.28
CA PRO A 696 12.84 -35.42 29.53
C PRO A 696 11.87 -34.62 30.40
N LEU A 697 11.19 -33.64 29.81
CA LEU A 697 10.10 -32.94 30.49
C LEU A 697 8.89 -33.86 30.63
N PHE A 698 8.33 -33.99 31.82
CA PHE A 698 7.12 -34.80 32.01
C PHE A 698 5.96 -34.22 31.20
N PRO A 699 5.11 -35.04 30.54
CA PRO A 699 3.95 -34.54 29.80
C PRO A 699 2.99 -33.67 30.64
N SER A 700 2.91 -33.89 31.96
CA SER A 700 2.11 -33.06 32.87
C SER A 700 2.67 -31.65 33.09
N MET A 701 3.94 -31.42 32.76
CA MET A 701 4.60 -30.11 32.81
C MET A 701 4.50 -29.35 31.48
N TRP A 702 3.85 -29.92 30.46
CA TRP A 702 3.58 -29.23 29.20
C TRP A 702 2.47 -28.21 29.41
N PHE A 703 2.84 -27.03 29.93
CA PHE A 703 1.87 -25.97 30.20
C PHE A 703 1.69 -25.08 28.98
N ASN A 704 0.52 -25.16 28.37
CA ASN A 704 0.10 -24.20 27.35
C ASN A 704 -0.71 -23.10 28.00
N GLN A 705 -0.35 -21.85 27.72
CA GLN A 705 -1.12 -20.71 28.22
C GLN A 705 -2.52 -20.68 27.60
N ARG A 706 -3.49 -20.16 28.35
CA ARG A 706 -4.89 -20.05 27.96
C ARG A 706 -5.31 -18.59 27.85
N GLU A 707 -6.34 -18.32 27.05
CA GLU A 707 -7.02 -17.03 27.05
C GLU A 707 -8.23 -17.10 28.01
N LEU A 708 -8.42 -16.04 28.81
CA LEU A 708 -9.55 -15.85 29.70
C LEU A 708 -10.84 -15.64 28.90
N ILE A 709 -11.93 -16.23 29.38
CA ILE A 709 -13.27 -16.06 28.81
C ILE A 709 -13.87 -14.79 29.37
N LEU A 710 -14.16 -13.83 28.49
CA LEU A 710 -14.93 -12.67 28.85
C LEU A 710 -16.41 -13.07 29.08
N PRO A 711 -17.09 -12.57 30.14
CA PRO A 711 -18.50 -12.86 30.39
C PRO A 711 -19.41 -12.35 29.26
N GLU A 712 -20.49 -13.07 29.00
CA GLU A 712 -21.47 -12.66 28.00
C GLU A 712 -22.13 -11.34 28.36
N GLY A 713 -22.25 -10.45 27.38
CA GLY A 713 -22.81 -9.10 27.56
C GLY A 713 -21.83 -8.11 28.20
N CYS A 714 -20.57 -8.49 28.46
CA CYS A 714 -19.63 -7.61 29.12
C CYS A 714 -19.21 -6.42 28.23
N ASN A 715 -18.98 -5.29 28.86
CA ASN A 715 -18.39 -4.10 28.27
C ASN A 715 -17.32 -3.55 29.21
N TYR A 716 -16.12 -4.13 29.15
CA TYR A 716 -15.01 -3.73 30.01
C TYR A 716 -14.13 -2.68 29.36
N ALA A 717 -13.58 -1.78 30.18
CA ALA A 717 -12.54 -0.83 29.77
C ALA A 717 -11.36 -0.83 30.74
N TYR A 718 -10.15 -0.65 30.20
CA TYR A 718 -8.93 -0.48 30.99
C TYR A 718 -8.04 0.60 30.38
N THR A 719 -7.42 1.44 31.22
CA THR A 719 -6.59 2.56 30.78
C THR A 719 -5.12 2.34 31.15
N MET A 720 -4.24 2.58 30.19
CA MET A 720 -2.79 2.72 30.35
C MET A 720 -2.36 4.16 30.07
N LEU A 721 -1.21 4.55 30.62
CA LEU A 721 -0.63 5.87 30.42
C LEU A 721 0.64 5.79 29.57
N ASN A 722 0.83 6.76 28.68
CA ASN A 722 2.00 6.93 27.83
C ASN A 722 2.79 8.18 28.21
N ASP A 723 4.08 8.04 28.49
CA ASP A 723 4.93 9.11 29.02
C ASP A 723 5.67 9.93 27.94
N ALA A 724 5.40 9.68 26.66
CA ALA A 724 6.16 10.28 25.56
C ALA A 724 5.30 10.88 24.45
N HIS A 725 4.20 10.22 24.09
CA HIS A 725 3.32 10.62 23.01
C HIS A 725 2.10 11.36 23.56
N GLN A 726 1.75 12.47 22.92
CA GLN A 726 0.56 13.27 23.23
C GLN A 726 -0.73 12.71 22.60
N LEU A 727 -0.62 11.61 21.83
CA LEU A 727 -1.74 10.98 21.13
C LEU A 727 -2.36 9.89 22.00
N HIS A 728 -3.67 9.76 21.88
CA HIS A 728 -4.42 8.66 22.47
C HIS A 728 -4.42 7.45 21.53
N ALA A 729 -4.59 6.26 22.08
CA ALA A 729 -4.91 5.06 21.30
C ALA A 729 -5.97 4.21 21.97
N ILE A 730 -6.77 3.53 21.15
CA ILE A 730 -7.77 2.57 21.60
C ILE A 730 -7.67 1.29 20.77
N GLU A 731 -7.67 0.14 21.44
CA GLU A 731 -7.94 -1.17 20.84
C GLU A 731 -9.24 -1.73 21.42
N ILE A 732 -10.26 -1.89 20.57
CA ILE A 732 -11.49 -2.60 20.93
C ILE A 732 -11.31 -4.05 20.50
N TYR A 733 -11.41 -4.96 21.46
CA TYR A 733 -11.43 -6.41 21.24
C TYR A 733 -12.83 -6.96 21.52
N LEU A 734 -13.43 -7.56 20.51
CA LEU A 734 -14.68 -8.31 20.59
C LEU A 734 -14.34 -9.79 20.56
N GLN A 735 -14.30 -10.43 21.73
CA GLN A 735 -13.98 -11.86 21.84
C GLN A 735 -15.16 -12.68 21.31
N CYS A 736 -14.90 -13.57 20.35
CA CYS A 736 -15.97 -14.36 19.73
C CYS A 736 -15.98 -15.80 20.28
N PHE A 737 -15.03 -16.63 19.84
CA PHE A 737 -15.07 -18.06 20.06
C PHE A 737 -13.68 -18.71 19.98
N GLN A 738 -13.63 -19.98 20.34
CA GLN A 738 -12.46 -20.82 20.14
C GLN A 738 -12.20 -21.07 18.65
N GLN A 739 -10.93 -21.25 18.31
CA GLN A 739 -10.49 -21.54 16.94
C GLN A 739 -10.95 -22.94 16.52
N THR A 740 -11.72 -22.98 15.43
CA THR A 740 -12.07 -24.17 14.65
C THR A 740 -11.94 -23.80 13.17
N LEU A 741 -11.88 -24.75 12.24
CA LEU A 741 -11.73 -24.42 10.81
C LEU A 741 -12.88 -23.54 10.32
N GLU A 742 -14.11 -23.87 10.71
CA GLU A 742 -15.32 -23.10 10.38
C GLU A 742 -15.32 -21.71 11.01
N ASN A 743 -15.07 -21.63 12.32
CA ASN A 743 -15.02 -20.38 13.07
C ASN A 743 -13.95 -19.42 12.55
N ASN A 744 -12.76 -19.96 12.23
CA ASN A 744 -11.65 -19.19 11.65
C ASN A 744 -12.05 -18.61 10.30
N ALA A 745 -12.62 -19.44 9.42
CA ALA A 745 -13.07 -19.04 8.10
C ALA A 745 -14.14 -17.95 8.17
N LEU A 746 -15.08 -18.07 9.11
CA LEU A 746 -16.18 -17.13 9.28
C LEU A 746 -15.69 -15.76 9.77
N LEU A 747 -14.85 -15.74 10.80
CA LEU A 747 -14.27 -14.51 11.34
C LEU A 747 -13.39 -13.81 10.29
N GLU A 748 -12.53 -14.55 9.57
CA GLU A 748 -11.67 -13.96 8.56
C GLU A 748 -12.44 -13.41 7.36
N LEU A 749 -13.48 -14.13 6.90
CA LEU A 749 -14.35 -13.62 5.84
C LEU A 749 -15.06 -12.33 6.28
N PHE A 750 -15.55 -12.28 7.53
CA PHE A 750 -16.09 -11.05 8.10
C PHE A 750 -15.05 -9.92 8.11
N CYS A 751 -13.83 -10.18 8.60
CA CYS A 751 -12.75 -9.18 8.62
C CYS A 751 -12.40 -8.69 7.21
N HIS A 752 -12.38 -9.58 6.22
CA HIS A 752 -12.10 -9.23 4.83
C HIS A 752 -13.12 -8.21 4.28
N LEU A 753 -14.40 -8.35 4.65
CA LEU A 753 -15.46 -7.43 4.22
C LEU A 753 -15.44 -6.09 4.95
N VAL A 754 -14.93 -6.06 6.19
CA VAL A 754 -14.99 -4.89 7.08
C VAL A 754 -13.73 -4.04 7.04
N ASP A 755 -12.57 -4.60 6.66
CA ASP A 755 -11.28 -3.91 6.68
C ASP A 755 -11.27 -2.62 5.82
N GLU A 756 -11.68 -2.69 4.54
CA GLU A 756 -11.73 -1.51 3.67
C GLU A 756 -12.77 -0.47 4.13
N PRO A 757 -14.02 -0.84 4.48
CA PRO A 757 -14.98 0.11 5.04
C PRO A 757 -14.50 0.76 6.34
N CYS A 758 -13.84 0.02 7.23
CA CYS A 758 -13.29 0.54 8.48
C CYS A 758 -12.25 1.62 8.21
N PHE A 759 -11.31 1.34 7.30
CA PHE A 759 -10.29 2.29 6.90
C PHE A 759 -10.91 3.52 6.22
N ASN A 760 -11.86 3.32 5.29
CA ASN A 760 -12.51 4.41 4.59
C ASN A 760 -13.29 5.33 5.54
N GLN A 761 -14.07 4.75 6.46
CA GLN A 761 -14.92 5.51 7.36
C GLN A 761 -14.11 6.24 8.44
N LEU A 762 -13.33 5.49 9.23
CA LEU A 762 -12.66 6.04 10.42
C LEU A 762 -11.41 6.86 10.06
N ARG A 763 -10.70 6.53 8.97
CA ARG A 763 -9.51 7.27 8.54
C ARG A 763 -9.78 8.25 7.40
N THR A 764 -10.34 7.82 6.28
CA THR A 764 -10.44 8.70 5.10
C THR A 764 -11.53 9.78 5.27
N LYS A 765 -12.70 9.42 5.78
CA LYS A 765 -13.83 10.35 5.95
C LYS A 765 -13.77 11.11 7.27
N GLU A 766 -13.62 10.39 8.38
CA GLU A 766 -13.66 11.00 9.72
C GLU A 766 -12.30 11.51 10.20
N GLN A 767 -11.21 11.12 9.54
CA GLN A 767 -9.85 11.57 9.84
C GLN A 767 -9.48 11.41 11.33
N LEU A 768 -9.93 10.31 11.97
CA LEU A 768 -9.66 10.06 13.38
C LEU A 768 -8.16 9.88 13.64
N GLY A 769 -7.42 9.33 12.68
CA GLY A 769 -5.97 9.30 12.74
C GLY A 769 -5.33 8.51 11.62
N TYR A 770 -4.00 8.55 11.59
CA TYR A 770 -3.21 7.82 10.59
C TYR A 770 -3.26 6.31 10.84
N ILE A 771 -3.21 5.86 12.09
CA ILE A 771 -3.28 4.44 12.43
C ILE A 771 -4.75 4.07 12.66
N VAL A 772 -5.34 3.39 11.70
CA VAL A 772 -6.67 2.76 11.77
C VAL A 772 -6.55 1.38 11.12
N SER A 773 -6.94 0.34 11.86
CA SER A 773 -6.91 -1.03 11.36
C SER A 773 -8.02 -1.86 12.01
N ALA A 774 -8.64 -2.74 11.22
CA ALA A 774 -9.54 -3.76 11.71
C ALA A 774 -9.02 -5.15 11.31
N GLY A 775 -9.36 -6.18 12.08
CA GLY A 775 -9.00 -7.53 11.69
C GLY A 775 -9.23 -8.57 12.77
N ALA A 776 -8.82 -9.81 12.48
CA ALA A 776 -8.88 -10.90 13.43
C ALA A 776 -7.73 -10.79 14.43
N ARG A 777 -8.04 -10.91 15.72
CA ARG A 777 -7.07 -11.17 16.79
C ARG A 777 -7.14 -12.65 17.13
N ARG A 778 -5.96 -13.29 17.23
CA ARG A 778 -5.83 -14.68 17.66
C ARG A 778 -4.82 -14.77 18.79
N SER A 779 -5.17 -15.45 19.87
CA SER A 779 -4.23 -15.77 20.93
C SER A 779 -4.66 -17.05 21.62
N ARG A 780 -3.70 -17.96 21.87
CA ARG A 780 -3.87 -19.14 22.74
C ARG A 780 -5.10 -20.00 22.39
N GLY A 781 -5.39 -20.15 21.10
CA GLY A 781 -6.52 -20.94 20.61
C GLY A 781 -7.88 -20.24 20.62
N VAL A 782 -7.96 -18.98 21.03
CA VAL A 782 -9.16 -18.14 21.01
C VAL A 782 -9.00 -17.04 19.96
N GLN A 783 -10.12 -16.52 19.47
CA GLN A 783 -10.11 -15.43 18.50
C GLN A 783 -11.28 -14.47 18.66
N GLY A 784 -11.13 -13.30 18.06
CA GLY A 784 -12.14 -12.27 18.02
C GLY A 784 -11.85 -11.19 17.00
N PHE A 785 -12.81 -10.29 16.82
CA PHE A 785 -12.65 -9.12 15.97
C PHE A 785 -12.00 -7.98 16.76
N ARG A 786 -11.06 -7.25 16.15
CA ARG A 786 -10.46 -6.07 16.76
C ARG A 786 -10.49 -4.85 15.85
N VAL A 787 -10.55 -3.67 16.47
CA VAL A 787 -10.35 -2.37 15.82
C VAL A 787 -9.34 -1.57 16.63
N ILE A 788 -8.32 -1.02 15.96
CA ILE A 788 -7.27 -0.19 16.56
C ILE A 788 -7.33 1.19 15.92
N VAL A 789 -7.35 2.23 16.75
CA VAL A 789 -7.26 3.63 16.31
C VAL A 789 -6.26 4.39 17.19
N GLN A 790 -5.31 5.11 16.58
CA GLN A 790 -4.50 6.12 17.27
C GLN A 790 -4.95 7.50 16.83
N SER A 791 -5.32 8.37 17.77
CA SER A 791 -5.98 9.63 17.50
C SER A 791 -5.44 10.77 18.37
N ALA A 792 -5.58 12.00 17.87
CA ALA A 792 -5.44 13.22 18.67
C ALA A 792 -6.76 13.61 19.36
N ARG A 793 -7.87 12.93 19.05
CA ARG A 793 -9.18 13.13 19.68
C ARG A 793 -9.30 12.32 20.96
N GLU A 794 -10.20 12.75 21.83
CA GLU A 794 -10.54 12.04 23.06
C GLU A 794 -11.07 10.63 22.81
N LEU A 795 -10.76 9.72 23.73
CA LEU A 795 -11.05 8.30 23.56
C LEU A 795 -12.54 7.97 23.58
N ASP A 796 -13.35 8.71 24.34
CA ASP A 796 -14.80 8.47 24.38
C ASP A 796 -15.46 8.77 23.04
N TYR A 797 -15.06 9.87 22.40
CA TYR A 797 -15.46 10.19 21.04
C TYR A 797 -15.02 9.11 20.06
N VAL A 798 -13.74 8.71 20.09
CA VAL A 798 -13.21 7.68 19.16
C VAL A 798 -13.92 6.33 19.37
N ASN A 799 -14.14 5.91 20.61
CA ASN A 799 -14.90 4.70 20.96
C ASN A 799 -16.33 4.76 20.40
N GLN A 800 -17.03 5.90 20.56
CA GLN A 800 -18.37 6.10 20.00
C GLN A 800 -18.38 6.00 18.47
N ARG A 801 -17.38 6.59 17.79
CA ARG A 801 -17.25 6.50 16.32
C ARG A 801 -17.01 5.06 15.85
N ILE A 802 -16.17 4.30 16.58
CA ILE A 802 -15.95 2.89 16.27
C ILE A 802 -17.25 2.09 16.45
N GLU A 803 -18.01 2.33 17.52
CA GLU A 803 -19.30 1.64 17.76
C GLU A 803 -20.35 1.96 16.70
N LEU A 804 -20.49 3.23 16.31
CA LEU A 804 -21.37 3.64 15.22
C LEU A 804 -20.98 2.98 13.89
N PHE A 805 -19.67 2.89 13.62
CA PHE A 805 -19.17 2.16 12.46
C PHE A 805 -19.55 0.68 12.53
N ILE A 806 -19.29 0.01 13.67
CA ILE A 806 -19.62 -1.41 13.86
C ILE A 806 -21.12 -1.65 13.66
N ASP A 807 -21.99 -0.80 14.23
CA ASP A 807 -23.45 -0.88 14.07
C ASP A 807 -23.88 -0.79 12.60
N SER A 808 -23.28 0.14 11.85
CA SER A 808 -23.57 0.32 10.42
C SER A 808 -23.19 -0.89 9.54
N MET A 809 -22.27 -1.76 10.00
CA MET A 809 -21.84 -2.93 9.23
C MET A 809 -22.92 -3.98 9.05
N ARG A 810 -23.90 -4.06 9.97
CA ARG A 810 -25.04 -4.98 9.81
C ARG A 810 -25.81 -4.69 8.53
N GLU A 811 -26.15 -3.42 8.35
CA GLU A 811 -26.93 -2.95 7.20
C GLU A 811 -26.10 -3.02 5.92
N TYR A 812 -24.80 -2.72 6.00
CA TYR A 812 -23.86 -2.87 4.89
C TYR A 812 -23.83 -4.31 4.36
N ILE A 813 -23.68 -5.30 5.25
CA ILE A 813 -23.66 -6.72 4.86
C ILE A 813 -25.02 -7.13 4.30
N HIS A 814 -26.13 -6.74 4.95
CA HIS A 814 -27.48 -7.08 4.48
C HIS A 814 -27.78 -6.50 3.10
N LYS A 815 -27.44 -5.23 2.84
CA LYS A 815 -27.73 -4.55 1.57
C LYS A 815 -26.76 -4.90 0.43
N MET A 816 -25.70 -5.63 0.73
CA MET A 816 -24.72 -6.07 -0.27
C MET A 816 -25.39 -6.97 -1.32
N PRO A 817 -25.28 -6.64 -2.63
CA PRO A 817 -25.81 -7.50 -3.69
C PRO A 817 -25.16 -8.89 -3.66
N ASP A 818 -25.94 -9.94 -3.93
CA ASP A 818 -25.46 -11.33 -3.86
C ASP A 818 -24.26 -11.58 -4.79
N GLU A 819 -24.24 -10.95 -5.96
CA GLU A 819 -23.11 -11.01 -6.91
C GLU A 819 -21.84 -10.35 -6.35
N LEU A 820 -21.97 -9.26 -5.59
CA LEU A 820 -20.82 -8.63 -4.93
C LEU A 820 -20.30 -9.51 -3.79
N PHE A 821 -21.21 -10.12 -3.02
CA PHE A 821 -20.84 -11.05 -1.96
C PHE A 821 -20.05 -12.26 -2.50
N LYS A 822 -20.51 -12.84 -3.62
CA LYS A 822 -19.79 -13.94 -4.30
C LYS A 822 -18.37 -13.52 -4.70
N VAL A 823 -18.22 -12.35 -5.32
CA VAL A 823 -16.90 -11.82 -5.74
C VAL A 823 -15.98 -11.61 -4.53
N GLN A 824 -16.48 -11.02 -3.44
CA GLN A 824 -15.68 -10.84 -2.21
C GLN A 824 -15.26 -12.18 -1.60
N ARG A 825 -16.18 -13.15 -1.55
CA ARG A 825 -15.90 -14.51 -1.07
C ARG A 825 -14.86 -15.22 -1.94
N GLU A 826 -14.96 -15.13 -3.25
CA GLU A 826 -13.98 -15.68 -4.19
C GLU A 826 -12.61 -15.00 -4.06
N GLY A 827 -12.58 -13.66 -3.95
CA GLY A 827 -11.35 -12.91 -3.68
C GLY A 827 -10.68 -13.32 -2.38
N PHE A 828 -11.46 -13.53 -1.31
CA PHE A 828 -10.97 -14.06 -0.05
C PHE A 828 -10.40 -15.47 -0.19
N MET A 829 -11.08 -16.37 -0.89
CA MET A 829 -10.59 -17.74 -1.12
C MET A 829 -9.25 -17.74 -1.88
N VAL A 830 -9.11 -16.92 -2.92
CA VAL A 830 -7.86 -16.78 -3.69
C VAL A 830 -6.73 -16.27 -2.79
N LYS A 831 -6.97 -15.19 -2.04
CA LYS A 831 -6.00 -14.63 -1.08
C LYS A 831 -5.56 -15.66 -0.04
N LYS A 832 -6.47 -16.55 0.38
CA LYS A 832 -6.21 -17.54 1.43
C LYS A 832 -5.31 -18.68 0.97
N VAL A 833 -5.51 -19.20 -0.24
CA VAL A 833 -4.69 -20.30 -0.81
C VAL A 833 -3.41 -19.81 -1.47
N GLU A 834 -3.19 -18.49 -1.56
CA GLU A 834 -1.97 -17.91 -2.08
C GLU A 834 -0.77 -18.40 -1.26
N VAL A 835 0.13 -19.10 -1.94
CA VAL A 835 1.39 -19.55 -1.35
C VAL A 835 2.27 -18.31 -1.15
N PRO A 836 2.86 -18.11 0.04
CA PRO A 836 3.81 -17.02 0.26
C PRO A 836 4.92 -17.03 -0.80
N LYS A 837 5.32 -15.85 -1.27
CA LYS A 837 6.43 -15.75 -2.24
C LYS A 837 7.79 -15.98 -1.59
N LYS A 838 7.91 -15.68 -0.28
CA LYS A 838 9.13 -15.94 0.51
C LYS A 838 9.05 -17.30 1.20
N MET A 839 10.13 -18.08 1.08
CA MET A 839 10.31 -19.33 1.81
C MET A 839 10.24 -19.15 3.33
N GLN A 840 10.84 -18.09 3.89
CA GLN A 840 10.75 -17.77 5.33
C GLN A 840 9.30 -17.59 5.79
N SER A 841 8.49 -16.85 5.02
CA SER A 841 7.07 -16.64 5.34
C SER A 841 6.29 -17.96 5.39
N GLN A 842 6.63 -18.91 4.51
CA GLN A 842 6.04 -20.25 4.55
C GLN A 842 6.55 -21.08 5.74
N GLY A 843 7.85 -21.02 6.04
CA GLY A 843 8.45 -21.64 7.22
C GLY A 843 7.80 -21.16 8.52
N ASN A 844 7.59 -19.85 8.65
CA ASN A 844 6.89 -19.25 9.80
C ASN A 844 5.42 -19.70 9.90
N LYS A 845 4.70 -19.90 8.78
CA LYS A 845 3.35 -20.46 8.81
C LYS A 845 3.34 -21.88 9.38
N PHE A 846 4.27 -22.74 8.93
CA PHE A 846 4.40 -24.09 9.46
C PHE A 846 4.82 -24.09 10.93
N TRP A 847 5.77 -23.23 11.28
CA TRP A 847 6.25 -23.11 12.64
C TRP A 847 5.13 -22.67 13.60
N ASN A 848 4.30 -21.70 13.19
CA ASN A 848 3.15 -21.28 13.97
C ASN A 848 2.12 -22.40 14.22
N GLU A 849 1.93 -23.35 13.29
CA GLU A 849 1.05 -24.50 13.55
C GLU A 849 1.63 -25.46 14.61
N ILE A 850 2.97 -25.56 14.69
CA ILE A 850 3.68 -26.39 15.68
C ILE A 850 3.66 -25.72 17.06
N THR A 851 4.04 -24.45 17.14
CA THR A 851 4.13 -23.70 18.42
C THR A 851 2.75 -23.43 19.03
N ASN A 852 1.71 -23.25 18.21
CA ASN A 852 0.32 -23.17 18.69
C ASN A 852 -0.31 -24.55 18.97
N HIS A 853 0.42 -25.65 18.72
CA HIS A 853 -0.04 -27.04 18.90
C HIS A 853 -1.32 -27.40 18.15
N GLN A 854 -1.52 -26.81 16.97
CA GLN A 854 -2.68 -27.07 16.11
C GLN A 854 -2.36 -28.09 15.02
N PHE A 855 -1.13 -28.10 14.50
CA PHE A 855 -0.61 -29.06 13.51
C PHE A 855 -1.42 -29.18 12.21
N CYS A 856 -2.22 -28.15 11.86
CA CYS A 856 -3.05 -28.17 10.65
C CYS A 856 -2.31 -27.51 9.48
N PHE A 857 -1.33 -28.19 8.91
CA PHE A 857 -0.47 -27.62 7.86
C PHE A 857 -1.18 -27.32 6.54
N ASN A 858 -2.31 -27.98 6.25
CA ASN A 858 -3.18 -27.75 5.09
C ASN A 858 -4.42 -26.88 5.42
N ARG A 859 -4.38 -26.13 6.54
CA ARG A 859 -5.47 -25.25 6.97
C ARG A 859 -6.04 -24.36 5.87
N PRO A 860 -5.24 -23.65 5.05
CA PRO A 860 -5.81 -22.76 4.03
C PRO A 860 -6.71 -23.49 3.03
N GLN A 861 -6.35 -24.73 2.64
CA GLN A 861 -7.15 -25.52 1.72
C GLN A 861 -8.45 -25.99 2.37
N LEU A 862 -8.39 -26.50 3.61
CA LEU A 862 -9.56 -26.96 4.35
C LEU A 862 -10.55 -25.80 4.62
N GLU A 863 -10.04 -24.65 5.04
CA GLU A 863 -10.88 -23.49 5.32
C GLU A 863 -11.52 -22.93 4.04
N VAL A 864 -10.85 -23.01 2.87
CA VAL A 864 -11.47 -22.62 1.59
C VAL A 864 -12.61 -23.54 1.17
N GLU A 865 -12.50 -24.85 1.40
CA GLU A 865 -13.63 -25.77 1.11
C GLU A 865 -14.85 -25.43 1.96
N ILE A 866 -14.66 -25.01 3.22
CA ILE A 866 -15.75 -24.56 4.09
C ILE A 866 -16.34 -23.23 3.59
N VAL A 867 -15.50 -22.26 3.22
CA VAL A 867 -15.93 -20.93 2.76
C VAL A 867 -16.83 -21.00 1.51
N LYS A 868 -16.63 -21.97 0.62
CA LYS A 868 -17.47 -22.15 -0.59
C LYS A 868 -18.96 -22.25 -0.26
N ASN A 869 -19.28 -22.83 0.91
CA ASN A 869 -20.64 -23.10 1.35
C ASN A 869 -21.22 -21.97 2.21
N PHE A 870 -20.44 -20.95 2.59
CA PHE A 870 -20.95 -19.85 3.39
C PHE A 870 -21.87 -18.92 2.59
N GLU A 871 -23.01 -18.62 3.20
CA GLU A 871 -23.99 -17.66 2.72
C GLU A 871 -23.90 -16.35 3.50
N ARG A 872 -24.47 -15.28 2.93
CA ARG A 872 -24.58 -13.97 3.62
C ARG A 872 -25.27 -14.09 4.98
N ASN A 873 -26.25 -14.99 5.11
CA ASN A 873 -26.99 -15.20 6.35
C ASN A 873 -26.10 -15.77 7.47
N ASP A 874 -25.05 -16.52 7.16
CA ASP A 874 -24.11 -17.04 8.15
C ASP A 874 -23.33 -15.89 8.81
N LEU A 875 -22.88 -14.94 7.99
CA LEU A 875 -22.21 -13.73 8.47
C LEU A 875 -23.14 -12.82 9.26
N LEU A 876 -24.41 -12.69 8.86
CA LEU A 876 -25.39 -11.92 9.62
C LEU A 876 -25.68 -12.56 10.97
N ARG A 877 -25.82 -13.89 11.05
CA ARG A 877 -25.98 -14.61 12.33
C ARG A 877 -24.76 -14.44 13.22
N PHE A 878 -23.55 -14.56 12.65
CA PHE A 878 -22.31 -14.29 13.35
C PHE A 878 -22.25 -12.87 13.90
N TYR A 879 -22.56 -11.88 13.07
CA TYR A 879 -22.58 -10.48 13.44
C TYR A 879 -23.58 -10.21 14.56
N ASP A 880 -24.82 -10.68 14.40
CA ASP A 880 -25.92 -10.48 15.36
C ASP A 880 -25.62 -11.09 16.72
N HIS A 881 -24.82 -12.16 16.77
CA HIS A 881 -24.46 -12.82 18.02
C HIS A 881 -23.20 -12.21 18.67
N TYR A 882 -22.09 -12.05 17.94
CA TYR A 882 -20.80 -11.71 18.54
C TYR A 882 -20.36 -10.25 18.37
N ILE A 883 -20.83 -9.56 17.33
CA ILE A 883 -20.28 -8.26 16.92
C ILE A 883 -21.22 -7.10 17.26
N SER A 884 -22.52 -7.29 17.03
CA SER A 884 -23.57 -6.28 17.17
C SER A 884 -23.54 -5.61 18.54
N PRO A 885 -23.56 -4.26 18.63
CA PRO A 885 -23.65 -3.55 19.90
C PRO A 885 -24.92 -3.86 20.70
N HIS A 886 -25.94 -4.39 20.03
CA HIS A 886 -27.22 -4.76 20.63
C HIS A 886 -27.30 -6.22 21.10
N SER A 887 -26.25 -7.01 20.89
CA SER A 887 -26.23 -8.42 21.30
C SER A 887 -26.00 -8.57 22.81
N ILE A 888 -26.84 -9.38 23.45
CA ILE A 888 -26.65 -9.79 24.85
C ILE A 888 -25.46 -10.76 25.03
N TYR A 889 -24.96 -11.34 23.94
CA TYR A 889 -23.84 -12.28 23.94
C TYR A 889 -22.51 -11.60 23.59
N ARG A 890 -22.54 -10.29 23.28
CA ARG A 890 -21.34 -9.52 22.93
C ARG A 890 -20.35 -9.49 24.10
N ARG A 891 -19.07 -9.74 23.80
CA ARG A 891 -17.98 -9.71 24.79
C ARG A 891 -16.96 -8.66 24.41
N LYS A 892 -17.12 -7.45 24.95
CA LYS A 892 -16.27 -6.30 24.61
C LYS A 892 -15.23 -6.03 25.71
N LEU A 893 -13.99 -5.85 25.28
CA LEU A 893 -12.90 -5.27 26.05
C LEU A 893 -12.29 -4.12 25.26
N ALA A 894 -12.35 -2.90 25.79
CA ALA A 894 -11.68 -1.73 25.23
C ALA A 894 -10.43 -1.41 26.04
N LEU A 895 -9.29 -1.29 25.37
CA LEU A 895 -8.06 -0.83 26.02
C LEU A 895 -7.68 0.56 25.53
N HIS A 896 -7.61 1.48 26.48
CA HIS A 896 -7.37 2.89 26.30
C HIS A 896 -5.90 3.19 26.65
N VAL A 897 -5.23 3.98 25.83
CA VAL A 897 -3.90 4.50 26.12
C VAL A 897 -4.00 6.02 26.05
N ASN A 898 -3.86 6.65 27.21
CA ASN A 898 -3.90 8.10 27.35
C ASN A 898 -2.48 8.67 27.48
N PRO A 899 -2.21 9.88 26.97
CA PRO A 899 -0.99 10.60 27.28
C PRO A 899 -0.96 10.90 28.78
N SER A 900 0.19 10.68 29.41
CA SER A 900 0.42 11.10 30.80
C SER A 900 0.83 12.56 30.86
N LEU A 901 0.78 13.17 32.05
CA LEU A 901 1.25 14.55 32.25
C LEU A 901 2.71 14.74 31.79
N LEU A 902 3.54 13.69 31.85
CA LEU A 902 4.93 13.72 31.40
C LEU A 902 5.08 13.88 29.88
N ALA A 903 4.07 13.49 29.10
CA ALA A 903 4.08 13.63 27.64
C ALA A 903 3.95 15.10 27.18
N PHE A 904 3.43 15.99 28.04
CA PHE A 904 3.13 17.36 27.66
C PHE A 904 4.29 18.35 27.86
N LYS A 905 5.33 18.02 28.65
CA LYS A 905 6.66 18.69 28.80
C LYS A 905 6.77 20.24 28.81
N LYS A 906 5.69 21.02 28.71
CA LYS A 906 5.65 22.48 28.93
C LYS A 906 5.37 22.75 30.42
N PRO A 907 5.97 23.80 31.04
CA PRO A 907 5.56 24.24 32.37
C PRO A 907 4.06 24.56 32.36
N ILE A 908 3.31 24.07 33.35
CA ILE A 908 1.87 24.30 33.50
C ILE A 908 1.50 25.79 33.38
N ALA A 909 2.40 26.68 33.80
CA ALA A 909 2.25 28.13 33.68
C ALA A 909 2.16 28.64 32.22
N GLU A 910 2.87 28.03 31.27
CA GLU A 910 2.83 28.43 29.86
C GLU A 910 1.55 27.95 29.16
N ILE A 911 1.04 26.78 29.53
CA ILE A 911 -0.22 26.25 28.99
C ILE A 911 -1.40 27.10 29.48
N ILE A 912 -1.41 27.45 30.77
CA ILE A 912 -2.43 28.35 31.35
C ILE A 912 -2.33 29.76 30.76
N ALA A 913 -1.12 30.23 30.44
CA ALA A 913 -0.91 31.53 29.80
C ALA A 913 -1.36 31.55 28.34
N GLU A 914 -1.18 30.46 27.58
CA GLU A 914 -1.67 30.32 26.20
C GLU A 914 -3.21 30.25 26.16
N GLU A 915 -3.85 29.42 27.01
CA GLU A 915 -5.32 29.32 27.07
C GLU A 915 -5.97 30.65 27.48
N LYS A 916 -5.42 31.35 28.48
CA LYS A 916 -5.93 32.68 28.87
C LYS A 916 -5.69 33.75 27.83
N ASN A 917 -4.60 33.68 27.06
CA ASN A 917 -4.37 34.61 25.95
C ASN A 917 -5.35 34.37 24.81
N ASP A 918 -5.72 33.13 24.51
CA ASP A 918 -6.71 32.83 23.48
C ASP A 918 -8.13 33.24 23.92
N GLU A 919 -8.49 33.08 25.19
CA GLU A 919 -9.74 33.64 25.76
C GLU A 919 -9.75 35.18 25.74
N LEU A 920 -8.62 35.81 26.09
CA LEU A 920 -8.48 37.27 26.07
C LEU A 920 -8.53 37.82 24.64
N ASN A 921 -7.90 37.15 23.67
CA ASN A 921 -7.95 37.52 22.26
C ASN A 921 -9.37 37.35 21.68
N THR A 922 -10.11 36.30 22.09
CA THR A 922 -11.53 36.16 21.69
C THR A 922 -12.46 37.17 22.38
N MET A 923 -12.13 37.66 23.58
CA MET A 923 -12.83 38.79 24.21
C MET A 923 -12.52 40.11 23.50
N ILE A 924 -11.25 40.35 23.14
CA ILE A 924 -10.81 41.53 22.39
C ILE A 924 -11.44 41.54 20.99
N ASP A 925 -11.50 40.41 20.30
CA ASP A 925 -12.18 40.28 19.00
C ASP A 925 -13.70 40.46 19.09
N LYS A 926 -14.33 40.12 20.24
CA LYS A 926 -15.76 40.40 20.49
C LYS A 926 -16.04 41.86 20.82
N GLU A 927 -15.14 42.55 21.54
CA GLU A 927 -15.25 43.99 21.81
C GLU A 927 -14.88 44.88 20.62
N LEU A 928 -14.03 44.39 19.71
CA LEU A 928 -13.63 45.09 18.48
C LEU A 928 -14.74 45.19 17.43
N VAL A 929 -15.86 44.49 17.59
CA VAL A 929 -17.04 44.56 16.69
C VAL A 929 -18.04 45.66 17.10
N LEU A 930 -17.83 46.36 18.23
CA LEU A 930 -18.89 47.20 18.82
C LEU A 930 -18.64 48.70 18.96
N ASN A 931 -17.55 49.30 18.49
CA ASN A 931 -17.44 50.77 18.51
C ASN A 931 -16.71 51.37 17.30
N ASP A 932 -17.41 52.25 16.59
CA ASP A 932 -16.90 53.20 15.60
C ASP A 932 -15.96 54.23 16.26
N GLY A 933 -14.90 54.61 15.53
CA GLY A 933 -14.32 55.96 15.49
C GLY A 933 -13.72 56.58 16.77
N GLU A 934 -12.39 56.76 16.73
CA GLU A 934 -11.63 57.84 17.38
C GLU A 934 -11.63 57.95 18.92
N GLU A 935 -10.80 57.16 19.62
CA GLU A 935 -10.07 57.54 20.86
C GLU A 935 -9.35 56.31 21.50
N ARG A 936 -8.20 55.81 21.00
CA ARG A 936 -7.51 54.68 21.68
C ARG A 936 -5.96 54.66 21.64
N ILE A 937 -5.28 55.81 21.61
CA ILE A 937 -3.80 55.86 21.75
C ILE A 937 -3.32 56.16 23.19
N GLN A 938 -4.22 56.30 24.18
CA GLN A 938 -3.81 56.62 25.57
C GLN A 938 -4.18 55.61 26.66
N ALA A 939 -4.85 54.50 26.36
CA ALA A 939 -5.22 53.49 27.37
C ALA A 939 -4.25 52.28 27.48
N GLY A 940 -3.35 52.09 26.51
CA GLY A 940 -2.49 50.89 26.43
C GLY A 940 -1.31 50.83 27.39
N THR A 941 -1.10 51.85 28.22
CA THR A 941 0.03 51.93 29.16
C THR A 941 -0.34 51.89 30.64
N SER A 942 -1.63 51.92 31.00
CA SER A 942 -2.06 51.77 32.40
C SER A 942 -2.55 50.36 32.75
N ILE A 943 -2.92 49.54 31.77
CA ILE A 943 -3.47 48.18 32.02
C ILE A 943 -2.36 47.16 32.31
N THR A 944 -1.14 47.38 31.81
CA THR A 944 -0.02 46.43 31.99
C THR A 944 0.65 46.49 33.36
N ALA A 945 0.37 47.50 34.19
CA ALA A 945 0.98 47.62 35.53
C ALA A 945 0.11 47.03 36.65
N ASP A 946 -1.21 46.95 36.49
CA ASP A 946 -2.12 46.39 37.51
C ASP A 946 -2.26 44.86 37.43
N ILE A 947 -1.94 44.25 36.28
CA ILE A 947 -2.07 42.78 36.06
C ILE A 947 -1.00 41.97 36.81
N ASP A 948 0.20 42.53 37.03
CA ASP A 948 1.27 41.83 37.75
C ASP A 948 0.98 41.67 39.25
N HIS A 949 0.12 42.52 39.82
CA HIS A 949 -0.18 42.51 41.26
C HIS A 949 -1.35 41.60 41.65
N GLU A 950 -2.26 41.29 40.73
CA GLU A 950 -3.43 40.42 40.97
C GLU A 950 -3.18 38.94 40.61
N ALA A 951 -2.28 38.67 39.65
CA ALA A 951 -1.91 37.31 39.24
C ALA A 951 -1.25 36.48 40.37
N ILE A 952 -0.61 37.15 41.33
CA ILE A 952 0.07 36.51 42.48
C ILE A 952 -0.92 36.15 43.61
N LYS A 953 -2.13 36.72 43.63
CA LYS A 953 -3.13 36.47 44.69
C LYS A 953 -4.07 35.29 44.40
N LEU A 954 -4.16 34.84 43.15
CA LEU A 954 -5.12 33.81 42.72
C LEU A 954 -4.53 32.38 42.68
N THR A 955 -3.23 32.21 42.95
CA THR A 955 -2.55 30.90 43.01
C THR A 955 -2.86 30.07 44.26
N GLU A 956 -3.72 30.53 45.17
CA GLU A 956 -4.00 29.87 46.47
C GLU A 956 -5.43 29.35 46.66
N GLN A 957 -6.26 29.18 45.62
CA GLN A 957 -7.62 28.61 45.79
C GLN A 957 -7.91 27.37 44.91
N PRO A 958 -8.16 26.18 45.49
CA PRO A 958 -8.37 24.93 44.76
C PRO A 958 -9.78 24.74 44.20
N VAL A 959 -10.66 25.74 44.27
CA VAL A 959 -12.11 25.58 44.06
C VAL A 959 -12.53 25.78 42.58
N ILE A 960 -11.68 26.37 41.74
CA ILE A 960 -12.07 26.78 40.37
C ILE A 960 -11.95 25.64 39.32
N ILE A 961 -11.31 24.52 39.67
CA ILE A 961 -11.08 23.40 38.73
C ILE A 961 -12.35 22.57 38.50
N ASP A 962 -13.18 22.36 39.52
CA ASP A 962 -14.40 21.55 39.38
C ASP A 962 -15.47 22.27 38.54
N ASP A 963 -15.61 23.59 38.68
CA ASP A 963 -16.56 24.41 37.89
C ASP A 963 -16.16 24.51 36.40
N LEU A 964 -14.85 24.48 36.09
CA LEU A 964 -14.36 24.48 34.70
C LEU A 964 -14.56 23.12 34.03
N ILE A 965 -14.40 22.02 34.77
CA ILE A 965 -14.68 20.67 34.28
C ILE A 965 -16.18 20.50 34.00
N ASP A 966 -17.05 20.97 34.90
CA ASP A 966 -18.51 20.90 34.72
C ASP A 966 -19.02 21.78 33.56
N LYS A 967 -18.38 22.94 33.34
CA LYS A 967 -18.74 23.82 32.22
C LYS A 967 -18.27 23.27 30.86
N HIS A 968 -17.10 22.61 30.82
CA HIS A 968 -16.63 21.92 29.61
C HIS A 968 -17.48 20.68 29.30
N LEU A 969 -17.95 19.95 30.32
CA LEU A 969 -18.89 18.84 30.16
C LEU A 969 -20.23 19.31 29.58
N GLN A 970 -20.76 20.44 30.02
CA GLN A 970 -22.03 20.99 29.50
C GLN A 970 -21.94 21.52 28.06
N GLU A 971 -20.82 22.12 27.65
CA GLU A 971 -20.61 22.57 26.26
C GLU A 971 -20.38 21.39 25.30
N THR A 972 -19.88 20.26 25.80
CA THR A 972 -19.70 19.03 25.01
C THR A 972 -21.03 18.31 24.75
N GLU A 973 -21.98 18.35 25.70
CA GLU A 973 -23.33 17.78 25.53
C GLU A 973 -24.17 18.51 24.47
N GLN A 974 -23.97 19.82 24.26
CA GLN A 974 -24.78 20.61 23.32
C GLN A 974 -24.48 20.38 21.83
N ASN A 975 -23.39 19.71 21.46
CA ASN A 975 -23.03 19.42 20.06
C ASN A 975 -23.39 18.00 19.58
N LEU A 976 -24.01 17.17 20.44
CA LEU A 976 -24.37 15.78 20.13
C LEU A 976 -25.83 15.65 19.69
N SER A 977 -26.17 16.17 18.51
CA SER A 977 -27.43 15.82 17.84
C SER A 977 -27.17 14.92 16.63
N THR A 978 -27.29 13.60 16.80
CA THR A 978 -28.07 12.65 15.97
C THR A 978 -27.63 11.19 16.20
N LYS A 979 -28.58 10.38 16.69
CA LYS A 979 -28.50 8.94 17.04
C LYS A 979 -27.53 8.57 18.18
N GLU A 980 -27.99 8.71 19.42
CA GLU A 980 -27.40 7.99 20.55
C GLU A 980 -27.72 6.48 20.45
N ILE A 981 -26.71 5.66 20.23
CA ILE A 981 -26.81 4.22 20.50
C ILE A 981 -26.75 4.07 22.03
N LYS A 982 -27.78 3.51 22.65
CA LYS A 982 -27.72 3.10 24.05
C LYS A 982 -26.77 1.92 24.19
N LEU A 983 -25.49 2.20 24.43
CA LEU A 983 -24.48 1.19 24.71
C LEU A 983 -24.66 0.61 26.11
N PRO A 984 -24.27 -0.66 26.35
CA PRO A 984 -24.21 -1.22 27.70
C PRO A 984 -23.30 -0.37 28.60
N LYS A 985 -23.63 -0.28 29.89
CA LYS A 985 -22.81 0.45 30.87
C LYS A 985 -21.37 -0.08 30.85
N VAL A 986 -20.39 0.81 30.72
CA VAL A 986 -18.97 0.44 30.77
C VAL A 986 -18.58 0.08 32.20
N GLU A 987 -17.93 -1.06 32.37
CA GLU A 987 -17.33 -1.50 33.63
C GLU A 987 -15.81 -1.28 33.56
N TRP A 988 -15.30 -0.39 34.41
CA TRP A 988 -13.87 -0.09 34.47
C TRP A 988 -13.11 -1.15 35.28
N ILE A 989 -11.99 -1.62 34.74
CA ILE A 989 -11.10 -2.55 35.43
C ILE A 989 -10.08 -1.75 36.25
N ASP A 990 -10.26 -1.69 37.57
CA ASP A 990 -9.34 -0.95 38.45
C ASP A 990 -8.19 -1.83 38.99
N ASN A 991 -8.43 -3.13 39.18
CA ASN A 991 -7.46 -4.06 39.74
C ASN A 991 -7.41 -5.36 38.92
N ILE A 992 -6.33 -5.52 38.15
CA ILE A 992 -6.15 -6.63 37.21
C ILE A 992 -6.09 -8.00 37.92
N PRO A 993 -5.28 -8.21 38.98
CA PRO A 993 -5.28 -9.48 39.71
C PRO A 993 -6.67 -9.93 40.17
N ILE A 994 -7.46 -9.02 40.75
CA ILE A 994 -8.81 -9.32 41.23
C ILE A 994 -9.75 -9.64 40.06
N TRP A 995 -9.70 -8.85 38.99
CA TRP A 995 -10.53 -9.07 37.80
C TRP A 995 -10.23 -10.43 37.16
N LYS A 996 -8.96 -10.78 36.96
CA LYS A 996 -8.56 -12.07 36.37
C LYS A 996 -9.03 -13.26 37.19
N SER A 997 -8.96 -13.18 38.52
CA SER A 997 -9.35 -14.27 39.42
C SER A 997 -10.82 -14.70 39.31
N LYS A 998 -11.68 -13.84 38.73
CA LYS A 998 -13.11 -14.09 38.55
C LYS A 998 -13.44 -14.75 37.21
N LEU A 999 -12.48 -14.85 36.29
CA LEU A 999 -12.70 -15.34 34.93
C LEU A 999 -12.26 -16.78 34.78
N SER A 1000 -13.02 -17.55 34.01
CA SER A 1000 -12.64 -18.90 33.59
C SER A 1000 -11.75 -18.83 32.34
N CYS A 1001 -11.08 -19.94 32.02
CA CYS A 1001 -10.30 -20.08 30.80
C CYS A 1001 -11.01 -21.00 29.80
N TYR A 1002 -10.81 -20.78 28.50
CA TYR A 1002 -11.16 -21.79 27.50
C TYR A 1002 -10.36 -23.08 27.72
N PRO A 1003 -10.91 -24.26 27.42
CA PRO A 1003 -10.11 -25.47 27.31
C PRO A 1003 -9.03 -25.27 26.24
N VAL A 1004 -7.91 -26.00 26.37
CA VAL A 1004 -6.84 -26.00 25.37
C VAL A 1004 -7.45 -26.33 24.01
N ALA A 1005 -7.05 -25.60 22.95
CA ALA A 1005 -7.53 -25.85 21.59
C ALA A 1005 -7.38 -27.33 21.22
N PRO A 1006 -8.41 -27.93 20.59
CA PRO A 1006 -8.29 -29.31 20.13
C PRO A 1006 -7.16 -29.41 19.10
N SER A 1007 -6.25 -30.35 19.31
CA SER A 1007 -5.27 -30.73 18.29
C SER A 1007 -5.99 -31.38 17.11
N TYR A 1008 -5.70 -30.92 15.90
CA TYR A 1008 -6.30 -31.47 14.69
C TYR A 1008 -5.73 -32.85 14.30
N ASP A 1009 -4.63 -33.29 14.94
CA ASP A 1009 -4.00 -34.59 14.71
C ASP A 1009 -4.90 -35.80 15.06
N LYS A 1010 -5.98 -35.58 15.83
CA LYS A 1010 -6.94 -36.64 16.22
C LYS A 1010 -8.19 -36.71 15.32
N ILE A 1011 -8.30 -35.85 14.31
CA ILE A 1011 -9.43 -35.88 13.37
C ILE A 1011 -9.00 -36.69 12.15
N ASP A 1012 -9.52 -37.91 12.06
CA ASP A 1012 -9.32 -38.81 10.92
C ASP A 1012 -9.64 -38.08 9.61
N VAL A 1013 -8.58 -37.77 8.84
CA VAL A 1013 -8.61 -37.13 7.51
C VAL A 1013 -9.59 -37.80 6.51
N PRO A 1014 -9.93 -39.11 6.59
CA PRO A 1014 -10.92 -39.69 5.70
C PRO A 1014 -12.36 -39.17 5.87
N VAL A 1015 -12.71 -38.56 7.00
CA VAL A 1015 -14.12 -38.16 7.28
C VAL A 1015 -14.53 -36.88 6.54
N LEU A 1016 -13.57 -36.04 6.13
CA LEU A 1016 -13.84 -34.77 5.42
C LEU A 1016 -13.99 -34.92 3.89
N CYS A 1017 -13.88 -36.12 3.33
CA CYS A 1017 -14.17 -36.37 1.91
C CYS A 1017 -15.64 -36.79 1.67
N LYS A 1018 -16.51 -36.79 2.70
CA LYS A 1018 -17.92 -37.23 2.61
C LYS A 1018 -18.96 -36.26 3.17
N LEU A 1019 -18.54 -35.10 3.66
CA LEU A 1019 -19.38 -33.93 3.94
C LEU A 1019 -18.98 -32.82 2.97
#